data_AF-A0A150R961-F1
#
_entry.id   AF-A0A150R961-F1
#
_cell.length_a   1.000
_cell.length_b   1.000
_cell.length_c   1.000
_cell.angle_alpha   90.00
_cell.angle_beta   90.00
_cell.angle_gamma   90.00
#
_symmetry.space_group_name_H-M   'P 1'
#
loop_
_entity.id
_entity.type
_entity.pdbx_description
1 polymer ?
#
loop_
_entity_poly.entity_id
_entity_poly.type
_entity_poly.pdbx_seq_one_letter_code
_entity_poly.pdbx_strand_id
1 'polypeptide(L)'
;MSEWQDWMTRLDSAADADVDDVIHELAAQMLASPPDPSATAVAMRALARAKSDLSVRSAAMALAYTASADDVEAVESLERAFEARRRHAFLAPSLLGTLSLFGLRNAAARVGVTRYLLRLRTEDPRPLLIAGLKAIGLLCDREDEPALRTKLFALAVSDDIAVRAEARQQIAMLKLADALLADSHAGLTASLAAAKAAFEVAEESEEVRPDASLFRLMIDAVLQFDNIEFNREAAAERVGHLGSELREMGGRRAEQIFRMDRSPAASQIAHRCEVVASALEAAAKEVANAAKWTNFDRSVVRLAECYSEVRYRSAALPGYERTGETIAGVADRVVKLRLGPVLARKVGRESFEEVIRHYEAGESLPEVLGGLQELQRVALEVERSGTHSLSEGAIGNIRAMAAAAGCTPEELIRRFSVTIEQNDRDGLAAYTTLRPSPPGKRRMKMPLPTIGIIVALPEEFDAMRAMISNENRYRAPGSGGGREYLLGDILSVRRGMHQVVIAQTMDMGNTSAASRASKMLMDFDELDEIIMCGIAGGVPNPADPQEHVRLGDVVISNRKGVVQYDFGKQKGRVFEDRHAPRPPSARLLEAVQMLEQDKLSGQRPWDAHLRNGLAARSLTVPDASTDVLLDAKSGQMEHPVVTEARPRVFLSPIASANVVQGDFRKRDQLRDQFKVKAVEMEGYGVADATWEYEKAGYLVVRGICDYCDVRTKHLQTDVWKRYAAMAAAAYVCALIEAMPGTQRNV
;
A
#
# COMPACT_ATOMS: atom_id res chain seq x y z
N MET A 1 42.40 -29.39 1.51
CA MET A 1 42.58 -27.93 1.40
C MET A 1 41.29 -27.39 0.80
N SER A 2 40.81 -26.20 1.19
CA SER A 2 39.60 -25.68 0.53
C SER A 2 39.91 -25.47 -0.95
N GLU A 3 38.91 -25.66 -1.81
CA GLU A 3 39.05 -25.51 -3.27
C GLU A 3 39.71 -24.18 -3.67
N TRP A 4 39.43 -23.10 -2.93
CA TRP A 4 40.03 -21.78 -3.12
C TRP A 4 41.50 -21.66 -2.70
N GLN A 5 41.96 -22.52 -1.78
CA GLN A 5 43.35 -22.55 -1.33
C GLN A 5 44.26 -23.23 -2.35
N ASP A 6 43.72 -24.20 -3.09
CA ASP A 6 44.39 -24.79 -4.26
C ASP A 6 44.51 -23.76 -5.39
N TRP A 7 43.45 -22.98 -5.64
CA TRP A 7 43.48 -21.85 -6.56
C TRP A 7 44.48 -20.76 -6.14
N MET A 8 44.55 -20.43 -4.85
CA MET A 8 45.55 -19.50 -4.32
C MET A 8 46.96 -20.00 -4.60
N THR A 9 47.21 -21.28 -4.37
CA THR A 9 48.52 -21.91 -4.62
C THR A 9 48.86 -21.93 -6.11
N ARG A 10 47.90 -22.30 -6.98
CA ARG A 10 48.06 -22.24 -8.44
C ARG A 10 48.39 -20.81 -8.88
N LEU A 11 47.63 -19.83 -8.40
CA LEU A 11 47.82 -18.43 -8.73
C LEU A 11 49.18 -17.91 -8.25
N ASP A 12 49.66 -18.28 -7.06
CA ASP A 12 50.98 -17.87 -6.54
C ASP A 12 52.15 -18.54 -7.28
N SER A 13 51.98 -19.81 -7.67
CA SER A 13 52.99 -20.57 -8.41
C SER A 13 53.04 -20.26 -9.92
N ALA A 14 51.99 -19.64 -10.47
CA ALA A 14 51.89 -19.34 -11.89
C ALA A 14 53.03 -18.42 -12.36
N ALA A 15 53.70 -18.84 -13.43
CA ALA A 15 54.70 -18.02 -14.09
C ALA A 15 54.05 -16.77 -14.68
N ASP A 16 54.87 -15.74 -14.85
CA ASP A 16 54.43 -14.43 -15.28
C ASP A 16 53.77 -14.38 -16.67
N ALA A 17 53.99 -15.40 -17.50
CA ALA A 17 53.39 -15.57 -18.82
C ALA A 17 52.01 -16.25 -18.77
N ASP A 18 51.74 -17.06 -17.74
CA ASP A 18 50.54 -17.90 -17.65
C ASP A 18 49.52 -17.37 -16.62
N VAL A 19 49.90 -16.33 -15.86
CA VAL A 19 49.10 -15.80 -14.75
C VAL A 19 47.73 -15.27 -15.20
N ASP A 20 47.63 -14.67 -16.38
CA ASP A 20 46.37 -14.13 -16.89
C ASP A 20 45.38 -15.24 -17.28
N ASP A 21 45.86 -16.36 -17.83
CA ASP A 21 45.04 -17.52 -18.16
C ASP A 21 44.46 -18.16 -16.90
N VAL A 22 45.28 -18.29 -15.85
CA VAL A 22 44.84 -18.78 -14.53
C VAL A 22 43.78 -17.84 -13.93
N ILE A 23 43.93 -16.53 -14.08
CA ILE A 23 42.95 -15.54 -13.61
C ILE A 23 41.63 -15.65 -14.38
N HIS A 24 41.68 -15.89 -15.69
CA HIS A 24 40.48 -16.08 -16.50
C HIS A 24 39.71 -17.35 -16.13
N GLU A 25 40.42 -18.47 -15.96
CA GLU A 25 39.83 -19.74 -15.51
C GLU A 25 39.19 -19.58 -14.12
N LEU A 26 39.91 -18.96 -13.18
CA LEU A 26 39.42 -18.65 -11.84
C LEU A 26 38.16 -17.78 -11.86
N ALA A 27 38.18 -16.67 -12.63
CA ALA A 27 37.05 -15.76 -12.72
C ALA A 27 35.83 -16.43 -13.36
N ALA A 28 36.02 -17.27 -14.38
CA ALA A 28 34.95 -18.04 -14.99
C ALA A 28 34.32 -19.02 -13.99
N GLN A 29 35.13 -19.72 -13.18
CA GLN A 29 34.63 -20.62 -12.15
C GLN A 29 33.82 -19.88 -11.07
N MET A 30 34.31 -18.73 -10.61
CA MET A 30 33.58 -17.91 -9.63
C MET A 30 32.26 -17.40 -10.18
N LEU A 31 32.24 -16.88 -11.42
CA LEU A 31 31.04 -16.30 -12.02
C LEU A 31 30.01 -17.35 -12.47
N ALA A 32 30.42 -18.60 -12.68
CA ALA A 32 29.54 -19.72 -12.98
C ALA A 32 28.85 -20.32 -11.73
N SER A 33 29.31 -19.98 -10.53
CA SER A 33 28.85 -20.53 -9.27
C SER A 33 28.11 -19.49 -8.42
N PRO A 34 27.28 -19.86 -7.43
CA PRO A 34 26.73 -18.92 -6.47
C PRO A 34 27.84 -18.14 -5.73
N PRO A 35 27.58 -16.90 -5.27
CA PRO A 35 28.58 -16.09 -4.57
C PRO A 35 29.12 -16.80 -3.32
N ASP A 36 30.44 -16.94 -3.22
CA ASP A 36 31.12 -17.55 -2.07
C ASP A 36 32.12 -16.54 -1.45
N PRO A 37 31.84 -15.98 -0.25
CA PRO A 37 32.74 -15.06 0.42
C PRO A 37 34.11 -15.64 0.77
N SER A 38 34.24 -16.97 0.89
CA SER A 38 35.54 -17.60 1.15
C SER A 38 36.51 -17.51 -0.03
N ALA A 39 36.00 -17.19 -1.22
CA ALA A 39 36.77 -16.97 -2.44
C ALA A 39 37.36 -15.54 -2.55
N THR A 40 36.96 -14.62 -1.66
CA THR A 40 37.32 -13.20 -1.76
C THR A 40 38.83 -12.96 -1.71
N ALA A 41 39.53 -13.66 -0.82
CA ALA A 41 40.99 -13.54 -0.69
C ALA A 41 41.73 -13.92 -1.99
N VAL A 42 41.30 -15.00 -2.66
CA VAL A 42 41.93 -15.44 -3.92
C VAL A 42 41.54 -14.53 -5.09
N ALA A 43 40.34 -13.96 -5.09
CA ALA A 43 39.95 -12.93 -6.07
C ALA A 43 40.74 -11.62 -5.91
N MET A 44 41.00 -11.18 -4.68
CA MET A 44 41.87 -10.03 -4.39
C MET A 44 43.30 -10.28 -4.86
N ARG A 45 43.82 -11.48 -4.61
CA ARG A 45 45.13 -11.90 -5.09
C ARG A 45 45.20 -11.91 -6.61
N ALA A 46 44.16 -12.40 -7.28
CA ALA A 46 44.04 -12.40 -8.73
C ALA A 46 44.06 -10.97 -9.30
N LEU A 47 43.30 -10.05 -8.70
CA LEU A 47 43.28 -8.64 -9.11
C LEU A 47 44.66 -7.98 -8.95
N ALA A 48 45.40 -8.32 -7.90
CA ALA A 48 46.75 -7.80 -7.66
C ALA A 48 47.80 -8.34 -8.65
N ARG A 49 47.60 -9.56 -9.17
CA ARG A 49 48.53 -10.22 -10.12
C ARG A 49 48.16 -10.03 -11.59
N ALA A 50 46.94 -9.60 -11.89
CA ALA A 50 46.44 -9.38 -13.24
C ALA A 50 47.32 -8.39 -14.03
N LYS A 51 47.71 -8.76 -15.25
CA LYS A 51 48.60 -7.96 -16.10
C LYS A 51 47.88 -7.33 -17.28
N SER A 52 47.11 -8.12 -18.01
CA SER A 52 46.30 -7.62 -19.13
C SER A 52 45.06 -6.87 -18.67
N ASP A 53 44.55 -5.99 -19.54
CA ASP A 53 43.28 -5.31 -19.32
C ASP A 53 42.13 -6.29 -19.10
N LEU A 54 42.11 -7.41 -19.83
CA LEU A 54 41.05 -8.39 -19.72
C LEU A 54 41.10 -9.11 -18.37
N SER A 55 42.28 -9.54 -17.91
CA SER A 55 42.45 -10.21 -16.61
C SER A 55 42.11 -9.27 -15.45
N VAL A 56 42.48 -7.98 -15.52
CA VAL A 56 42.12 -6.97 -14.51
C VAL A 56 40.61 -6.82 -14.43
N ARG A 57 39.92 -6.73 -15.57
CA ARG A 57 38.46 -6.65 -15.63
C ARG A 57 37.80 -7.91 -15.07
N SER A 58 38.25 -9.09 -15.47
CA SER A 58 37.71 -10.37 -15.00
C SER A 58 37.89 -10.57 -13.50
N ALA A 59 39.09 -10.30 -12.98
CA ALA A 59 39.39 -10.40 -11.55
C ALA A 59 38.60 -9.38 -10.72
N ALA A 60 38.47 -8.14 -11.19
CA ALA A 60 37.67 -7.13 -10.51
C ALA A 60 36.19 -7.52 -10.43
N MET A 61 35.62 -8.05 -11.52
CA MET A 61 34.23 -8.52 -11.52
C MET A 61 34.03 -9.72 -10.59
N ALA A 62 34.96 -10.68 -10.61
CA ALA A 62 34.92 -11.85 -9.72
C ALA A 62 35.04 -11.44 -8.23
N LEU A 63 35.90 -10.47 -7.92
CA LEU A 63 36.02 -9.90 -6.58
C LEU A 63 34.73 -9.23 -6.13
N ALA A 64 34.17 -8.34 -6.96
CA ALA A 64 32.90 -7.68 -6.67
C ALA A 64 31.73 -8.67 -6.54
N TYR A 65 31.79 -9.83 -7.21
CA TYR A 65 30.77 -10.87 -7.15
C TYR A 65 30.87 -11.75 -5.90
N THR A 66 32.08 -12.07 -5.43
CA THR A 66 32.35 -12.97 -4.30
C THR A 66 32.37 -12.27 -2.94
N ALA A 67 32.85 -11.01 -2.88
CA ALA A 67 33.01 -10.26 -1.64
C ALA A 67 31.70 -10.09 -0.84
N SER A 68 31.77 -10.20 0.49
CA SER A 68 30.60 -9.98 1.35
C SER A 68 30.17 -8.49 1.37
N ALA A 69 28.96 -8.24 1.87
CA ALA A 69 28.38 -6.90 1.93
C ALA A 69 29.15 -5.92 2.84
N ASP A 70 29.95 -6.45 3.77
CA ASP A 70 30.74 -5.74 4.78
C ASP A 70 32.25 -5.81 4.53
N ASP A 71 32.70 -6.44 3.43
CA ASP A 71 34.11 -6.59 3.12
C ASP A 71 34.73 -5.26 2.66
N VAL A 72 35.45 -4.59 3.57
CA VAL A 72 36.13 -3.32 3.30
C VAL A 72 37.40 -3.51 2.47
N GLU A 73 38.09 -4.64 2.61
CA GLU A 73 39.37 -4.89 1.94
C GLU A 73 39.18 -5.10 0.42
N ALA A 74 38.07 -5.75 0.05
CA ALA A 74 37.62 -5.87 -1.33
C ALA A 74 37.31 -4.50 -1.94
N VAL A 75 36.65 -3.61 -1.18
CA VAL A 75 36.37 -2.23 -1.62
C VAL A 75 37.67 -1.49 -1.88
N GLU A 76 38.59 -1.48 -0.92
CA GLU A 76 39.87 -0.78 -1.05
C GLU A 76 40.69 -1.31 -2.23
N SER A 77 40.63 -2.61 -2.50
CA SER A 77 41.33 -3.23 -3.62
C SER A 77 40.75 -2.82 -4.98
N LEU A 78 39.43 -2.76 -5.10
CA LEU A 78 38.76 -2.28 -6.31
C LEU A 78 38.94 -0.77 -6.52
N GLU A 79 38.89 0.03 -5.44
CA GLU A 79 39.16 1.47 -5.51
C GLU A 79 40.60 1.76 -5.93
N ARG A 80 41.57 1.04 -5.37
CA ARG A 80 42.98 1.13 -5.80
C ARG A 80 43.14 0.77 -7.28
N ALA A 81 42.49 -0.30 -7.73
CA ALA A 81 42.54 -0.71 -9.12
C ALA A 81 41.93 0.34 -10.07
N PHE A 82 40.81 0.96 -9.68
CA PHE A 82 40.16 2.04 -10.43
C PHE A 82 41.03 3.31 -10.46
N GLU A 83 41.53 3.79 -9.32
CA GLU A 83 42.31 5.04 -9.27
C GLU A 83 43.61 4.93 -10.08
N ALA A 84 44.29 3.78 -10.01
CA ALA A 84 45.48 3.51 -10.82
C ALA A 84 45.23 3.58 -12.33
N ARG A 85 43.98 3.37 -12.76
CA ARG A 85 43.57 3.24 -14.18
C ARG A 85 42.50 4.25 -14.57
N ARG A 86 42.30 5.31 -13.79
CA ARG A 86 41.20 6.26 -13.95
C ARG A 86 41.17 6.98 -15.31
N ARG A 87 42.31 7.09 -15.98
CA ARG A 87 42.44 7.69 -17.32
C ARG A 87 42.44 6.66 -18.46
N HIS A 88 42.37 5.37 -18.13
CA HIS A 88 42.43 4.30 -19.11
C HIS A 88 41.10 4.17 -19.86
N ALA A 89 41.11 4.27 -21.19
CA ALA A 89 39.89 4.32 -22.01
C ALA A 89 38.98 3.09 -21.84
N PHE A 90 39.57 1.91 -21.66
CA PHE A 90 38.84 0.65 -21.46
C PHE A 90 38.60 0.28 -19.98
N LEU A 91 39.65 0.31 -19.14
CA LEU A 91 39.56 -0.14 -17.74
C LEU A 91 38.82 0.82 -16.81
N ALA A 92 38.94 2.14 -17.00
CA ALA A 92 38.24 3.09 -16.15
C ALA A 92 36.71 2.88 -16.16
N PRO A 93 36.02 2.85 -17.32
CA PRO A 93 34.57 2.60 -17.34
C PRO A 93 34.21 1.21 -16.82
N SER A 94 35.01 0.19 -17.11
CA SER A 94 34.75 -1.17 -16.64
C SER A 94 34.83 -1.29 -15.12
N LEU A 95 35.89 -0.75 -14.51
CA LEU A 95 36.11 -0.79 -13.06
C LEU A 95 35.10 0.09 -12.31
N LEU A 96 34.72 1.24 -12.88
CA LEU A 96 33.64 2.06 -12.35
C LEU A 96 32.30 1.29 -12.33
N GLY A 97 32.00 0.57 -13.42
CA GLY A 97 30.81 -0.30 -13.48
C GLY A 97 30.84 -1.41 -12.43
N THR A 98 31.98 -2.08 -12.27
CA THR A 98 32.18 -3.12 -11.24
C THR A 98 32.01 -2.57 -9.82
N LEU A 99 32.63 -1.42 -9.50
CA LEU A 99 32.45 -0.75 -8.21
C LEU A 99 31.01 -0.35 -7.96
N SER A 100 30.29 0.09 -9.00
CA SER A 100 28.88 0.48 -8.90
C SER A 100 27.97 -0.72 -8.61
N LEU A 101 28.23 -1.86 -9.27
CA LEU A 101 27.55 -3.13 -8.98
C LEU A 101 27.80 -3.59 -7.55
N PHE A 102 29.03 -3.46 -7.06
CA PHE A 102 29.34 -3.80 -5.66
C PHE A 102 28.68 -2.82 -4.67
N GLY A 103 28.62 -1.53 -5.02
CA GLY A 103 27.94 -0.48 -4.26
C GLY A 103 26.43 -0.69 -4.08
N LEU A 104 25.80 -1.54 -4.89
CA LEU A 104 24.40 -1.93 -4.68
C LEU A 104 24.17 -2.78 -3.42
N ARG A 105 25.22 -3.41 -2.89
CA ARG A 105 25.15 -4.30 -1.72
C ARG A 105 26.16 -3.98 -0.62
N ASN A 106 27.17 -3.15 -0.89
CA ASN A 106 28.19 -2.75 0.08
C ASN A 106 28.19 -1.22 0.26
N ALA A 107 27.94 -0.76 1.49
CA ALA A 107 27.80 0.65 1.80
C ALA A 107 29.11 1.45 1.62
N ALA A 108 30.27 0.85 1.92
CA ALA A 108 31.56 1.49 1.74
C ALA A 108 31.89 1.68 0.25
N ALA A 109 31.64 0.66 -0.58
CA ALA A 109 31.73 0.77 -2.04
C ALA A 109 30.80 1.86 -2.59
N ARG A 110 29.57 1.94 -2.08
CA ARG A 110 28.60 2.98 -2.48
C ARG A 110 29.10 4.39 -2.20
N VAL A 111 29.63 4.63 -1.00
CA VAL A 111 30.22 5.94 -0.64
C VAL A 111 31.40 6.28 -1.55
N GLY A 112 32.28 5.31 -1.80
CA GLY A 112 33.42 5.44 -2.71
C GLY A 112 33.01 5.82 -4.12
N VAL A 113 32.12 5.02 -4.72
CA VAL A 113 31.64 5.21 -6.09
C VAL A 113 30.87 6.52 -6.25
N THR A 114 30.03 6.88 -5.28
CA THR A 114 29.28 8.15 -5.26
C THR A 114 30.24 9.34 -5.32
N ARG A 115 31.34 9.29 -4.55
CA ARG A 115 32.38 10.32 -4.57
C ARG A 115 33.03 10.46 -5.95
N TYR A 116 33.27 9.35 -6.66
CA TYR A 116 33.83 9.38 -8.01
C TYR A 116 32.83 9.94 -9.02
N LEU A 117 31.57 9.50 -8.98
CA LEU A 117 30.51 9.93 -9.89
C LEU A 117 30.23 11.43 -9.78
N LEU A 118 30.19 11.98 -8.56
CA LEU A 118 30.00 13.42 -8.33
C LEU A 118 31.14 14.28 -8.92
N ARG A 119 32.34 13.71 -9.10
CA ARG A 119 33.53 14.38 -9.65
C ARG A 119 33.65 14.29 -11.17
N LEU A 120 32.81 13.52 -11.86
CA LEU A 120 32.82 13.46 -13.33
C LEU A 120 32.57 14.84 -13.94
N ARG A 121 33.22 15.18 -15.04
CA ARG A 121 33.02 16.45 -15.73
C ARG A 121 32.73 16.21 -17.20
N THR A 122 32.03 17.13 -17.84
CA THR A 122 31.69 17.06 -19.28
C THR A 122 32.90 16.88 -20.19
N GLU A 123 34.11 17.21 -19.73
CA GLU A 123 35.38 17.04 -20.45
C GLU A 123 36.04 15.66 -20.25
N ASP A 124 35.50 14.81 -19.37
CA ASP A 124 36.02 13.46 -19.16
C ASP A 124 35.75 12.58 -20.41
N PRO A 125 36.53 11.51 -20.64
CA PRO A 125 36.38 10.69 -21.85
C PRO A 125 34.97 10.10 -22.01
N ARG A 126 34.42 10.16 -23.24
CA ARG A 126 33.07 9.65 -23.60
C ARG A 126 32.75 8.28 -22.97
N PRO A 127 33.62 7.24 -23.04
CA PRO A 127 33.32 5.93 -22.44
C PRO A 127 33.15 5.98 -20.91
N LEU A 128 33.94 6.80 -20.21
CA LEU A 128 33.86 6.98 -18.77
C LEU A 128 32.59 7.73 -18.37
N LEU A 129 32.22 8.75 -19.14
CA LEU A 129 30.96 9.48 -18.93
C LEU A 129 29.74 8.58 -19.12
N ILE A 130 29.70 7.78 -20.19
CA ILE A 130 28.61 6.81 -20.42
C ILE A 130 28.52 5.79 -19.28
N ALA A 131 29.66 5.23 -18.85
CA ALA A 131 29.68 4.30 -17.71
C ALA A 131 29.24 4.97 -16.41
N GLY A 132 29.64 6.22 -16.18
CA GLY A 132 29.25 7.01 -15.03
C GLY A 132 27.75 7.32 -15.00
N LEU A 133 27.16 7.66 -16.14
CA LEU A 133 25.71 7.89 -16.27
C LEU A 133 24.91 6.63 -15.94
N LYS A 134 25.34 5.47 -16.47
CA LYS A 134 24.74 4.16 -16.15
C LYS A 134 24.87 3.81 -14.68
N ALA A 135 26.02 4.08 -14.08
CA ALA A 135 26.26 3.90 -12.65
C ALA A 135 25.37 4.79 -11.79
N ILE A 136 25.20 6.07 -12.16
CA ILE A 136 24.28 7.00 -11.49
C ILE A 136 22.85 6.46 -11.55
N GLY A 137 22.37 6.09 -12.75
CA GLY A 137 21.03 5.52 -12.93
C GLY A 137 20.81 4.28 -12.05
N LEU A 138 21.78 3.36 -12.05
CA LEU A 138 21.74 2.12 -11.27
C LEU A 138 21.67 2.35 -9.75
N LEU A 139 22.41 3.33 -9.22
CA LEU A 139 22.44 3.62 -7.79
C LEU A 139 21.19 4.39 -7.32
N CYS A 140 20.70 5.31 -8.15
CA CYS A 140 19.49 6.09 -7.90
C CYS A 140 18.20 5.26 -8.00
N ASP A 141 18.21 4.13 -8.74
CA ASP A 141 17.08 3.20 -8.81
C ASP A 141 16.90 2.41 -7.50
N ARG A 142 17.97 2.26 -6.71
CA ARG A 142 17.93 1.53 -5.43
C ARG A 142 17.66 2.39 -4.21
N GLU A 143 18.27 3.56 -4.13
CA GLU A 143 18.05 4.51 -3.04
C GLU A 143 18.07 5.92 -3.61
N ASP A 144 17.24 6.81 -3.06
CA ASP A 144 17.18 8.18 -3.55
C ASP A 144 18.45 8.94 -3.14
N GLU A 145 19.25 9.33 -4.14
CA GLU A 145 20.51 10.05 -3.98
C GLU A 145 20.42 11.41 -4.69
N PRO A 146 19.91 12.47 -4.00
CA PRO A 146 19.65 13.75 -4.63
C PRO A 146 20.88 14.34 -5.33
N ALA A 147 22.06 14.18 -4.75
CA ALA A 147 23.31 14.67 -5.33
C ALA A 147 23.65 14.00 -6.66
N LEU A 148 23.43 12.67 -6.77
CA LEU A 148 23.65 11.94 -8.02
C LEU A 148 22.57 12.25 -9.05
N ARG A 149 21.31 12.43 -8.64
CA ARG A 149 20.25 12.93 -9.54
C ARG A 149 20.61 14.31 -10.09
N THR A 150 21.04 15.26 -9.25
CA THR A 150 21.53 16.57 -9.70
C THR A 150 22.70 16.43 -10.66
N LYS A 151 23.64 15.51 -10.37
CA LYS A 151 24.78 15.24 -11.27
C LYS A 151 24.34 14.73 -12.64
N LEU A 152 23.35 13.83 -12.67
CA LEU A 152 22.78 13.30 -13.90
C LEU A 152 22.20 14.43 -14.78
N PHE A 153 21.42 15.34 -14.19
CA PHE A 153 20.90 16.50 -14.90
C PHE A 153 22.00 17.44 -15.39
N ALA A 154 23.07 17.62 -14.61
CA ALA A 154 24.21 18.44 -15.01
C ALA A 154 25.01 17.84 -16.18
N LEU A 155 25.07 16.50 -16.30
CA LEU A 155 25.71 15.83 -17.45
C LEU A 155 24.79 15.75 -18.67
N ALA A 156 23.47 15.88 -18.48
CA ALA A 156 22.48 15.87 -19.57
C ALA A 156 22.52 17.11 -20.48
N VAL A 157 23.31 18.12 -20.12
CA VAL A 157 23.58 19.30 -20.98
C VAL A 157 24.89 19.20 -21.75
N SER A 158 25.53 18.02 -21.76
CA SER A 158 26.74 17.76 -22.55
C SER A 158 26.53 18.08 -24.04
N ASP A 159 27.55 18.66 -24.67
CA ASP A 159 27.59 18.90 -26.12
C ASP A 159 27.73 17.59 -26.91
N ASP A 160 28.36 16.57 -26.31
CA ASP A 160 28.46 15.23 -26.88
C ASP A 160 27.08 14.55 -26.92
N ILE A 161 26.64 14.23 -28.14
CA ILE A 161 25.32 13.64 -28.44
C ILE A 161 25.12 12.31 -27.70
N ALA A 162 26.13 11.43 -27.69
CA ALA A 162 26.01 10.10 -27.08
C ALA A 162 25.93 10.19 -25.55
N VAL A 163 26.69 11.09 -24.94
CA VAL A 163 26.63 11.37 -23.49
C VAL A 163 25.28 11.97 -23.11
N ARG A 164 24.80 12.97 -23.87
CA ARG A 164 23.49 13.60 -23.64
C ARG A 164 22.34 12.59 -23.78
N ALA A 165 22.37 11.76 -24.81
CA ALA A 165 21.36 10.73 -25.02
C ALA A 165 21.35 9.69 -23.90
N GLU A 166 22.51 9.20 -23.46
CA GLU A 166 22.59 8.30 -22.31
C GLU A 166 22.07 8.96 -21.03
N ALA A 167 22.44 10.22 -20.77
CA ALA A 167 21.96 10.93 -19.58
C ALA A 167 20.43 11.09 -19.60
N ARG A 168 19.86 11.40 -20.76
CA ARG A 168 18.41 11.50 -20.97
C ARG A 168 17.71 10.15 -20.84
N GLN A 169 18.33 9.07 -21.32
CA GLN A 169 17.84 7.71 -21.11
C GLN A 169 17.75 7.39 -19.60
N GLN A 170 18.79 7.68 -18.83
CA GLN A 170 18.78 7.44 -17.38
C GLN A 170 17.77 8.35 -16.65
N ILE A 171 17.63 9.62 -17.06
CA ILE A 171 16.59 10.52 -16.54
C ILE A 171 15.19 9.98 -16.84
N ALA A 172 14.97 9.49 -18.06
CA ALA A 172 13.69 8.93 -18.48
C ALA A 172 13.33 7.68 -17.65
N MET A 173 14.31 6.81 -17.39
CA MET A 173 14.15 5.63 -16.52
C MET A 173 13.84 6.03 -15.08
N LEU A 174 14.53 7.03 -14.52
CA LEU A 174 14.23 7.53 -13.17
C LEU A 174 12.86 8.21 -13.11
N LYS A 175 12.45 8.95 -14.16
CA LYS A 175 11.12 9.56 -14.23
C LYS A 175 10.00 8.52 -14.40
N LEU A 176 10.29 7.43 -15.09
CA LEU A 176 9.40 6.29 -15.16
C LEU A 176 9.29 5.59 -13.79
N ALA A 177 10.40 5.47 -13.04
CA ALA A 177 10.36 4.99 -11.65
C ALA A 177 9.57 5.95 -10.74
N ASP A 178 9.81 7.26 -10.83
CA ASP A 178 9.04 8.30 -10.12
C ASP A 178 7.54 8.20 -10.46
N ALA A 179 7.18 7.96 -11.73
CA ALA A 179 5.80 7.77 -12.17
C ALA A 179 5.15 6.55 -11.51
N LEU A 180 5.90 5.46 -11.37
CA LEU A 180 5.47 4.24 -10.70
C LEU A 180 5.34 4.40 -9.19
N LEU A 181 5.97 5.42 -8.60
CA LEU A 181 5.90 5.77 -7.19
C LEU A 181 4.96 6.96 -6.90
N ALA A 182 4.42 7.65 -7.89
CA ALA A 182 3.56 8.83 -7.71
C ALA A 182 2.23 8.57 -6.96
N ASP A 183 1.99 9.17 -5.80
CA ASP A 183 0.79 8.90 -4.97
C ASP A 183 -0.52 9.53 -5.46
N SER A 184 -0.54 10.08 -6.67
CA SER A 184 -1.71 10.69 -7.28
C SER A 184 -1.71 10.49 -8.78
N HIS A 185 -2.91 10.48 -9.37
CA HIS A 185 -3.08 10.41 -10.83
C HIS A 185 -2.38 11.57 -11.54
N ALA A 186 -2.50 12.80 -11.00
CA ALA A 186 -1.79 13.96 -11.52
C ALA A 186 -0.27 13.81 -11.47
N GLY A 187 0.28 13.23 -10.39
CA GLY A 187 1.71 12.95 -10.26
C GLY A 187 2.22 11.86 -11.21
N LEU A 188 1.41 10.81 -11.44
CA LEU A 188 1.68 9.75 -12.41
C LEU A 188 1.73 10.33 -13.83
N THR A 189 0.70 11.05 -14.25
CA THR A 189 0.60 11.67 -15.59
C THR A 189 1.73 12.67 -15.83
N ALA A 190 2.06 13.50 -14.83
CA ALA A 190 3.18 14.46 -14.93
C ALA A 190 4.54 13.75 -15.08
N SER A 191 4.77 12.68 -14.33
CA SER A 191 6.04 11.93 -14.37
C SER A 191 6.18 11.10 -15.65
N LEU A 192 5.09 10.51 -16.15
CA LEU A 192 5.04 9.84 -17.44
C LEU A 192 5.28 10.83 -18.59
N ALA A 193 4.66 12.01 -18.56
CA ALA A 193 4.91 13.05 -19.55
C ALA A 193 6.38 13.52 -19.54
N ALA A 194 6.96 13.68 -18.35
CA ALA A 194 8.38 14.00 -18.21
C ALA A 194 9.31 12.88 -18.70
N ALA A 195 8.96 11.62 -18.46
CA ALA A 195 9.69 10.45 -18.96
C ALA A 195 9.62 10.37 -20.49
N LYS A 196 8.44 10.57 -21.08
CA LYS A 196 8.22 10.63 -22.54
C LYS A 196 9.11 11.69 -23.19
N ALA A 197 9.09 12.92 -22.68
CA ALA A 197 9.92 14.00 -23.19
C ALA A 197 11.42 13.70 -23.05
N ALA A 198 11.84 12.98 -22.01
CA ALA A 198 13.23 12.57 -21.86
C ALA A 198 13.63 11.45 -22.86
N PHE A 199 12.75 10.48 -23.12
CA PHE A 199 12.97 9.46 -24.16
C PHE A 199 13.02 10.06 -25.57
N GLU A 200 12.18 11.05 -25.88
CA GLU A 200 12.21 11.79 -27.16
C GLU A 200 13.60 12.36 -27.45
N VAL A 201 14.23 12.99 -26.44
CA VAL A 201 15.59 13.54 -26.59
C VAL A 201 16.64 12.43 -26.62
N ALA A 202 16.42 11.31 -25.93
CA ALA A 202 17.35 10.18 -25.96
C ALA A 202 17.38 9.48 -27.34
N GLU A 203 16.30 9.58 -28.13
CA GLU A 203 16.24 9.06 -29.49
C GLU A 203 17.14 9.83 -30.47
N GLU A 204 17.48 11.08 -30.18
CA GLU A 204 18.29 11.97 -31.04
C GLU A 204 19.80 11.62 -31.06
N SER A 205 20.15 10.37 -30.78
CA SER A 205 21.54 9.92 -30.63
C SER A 205 22.21 9.48 -31.95
N GLU A 206 23.55 9.59 -32.02
CA GLU A 206 24.36 9.04 -33.13
C GLU A 206 24.16 7.52 -33.31
N GLU A 207 23.84 6.82 -32.22
CA GLU A 207 23.45 5.42 -32.22
C GLU A 207 21.92 5.32 -32.24
N VAL A 208 21.34 4.50 -33.12
CA VAL A 208 19.90 4.20 -33.06
C VAL A 208 19.61 3.68 -31.64
N ARG A 209 18.72 4.36 -30.89
CA ARG A 209 18.28 3.98 -29.52
C ARG A 209 16.90 3.33 -29.57
N PRO A 210 16.83 2.06 -30.00
CA PRO A 210 15.57 1.40 -30.30
C PRO A 210 14.66 1.18 -29.08
N ASP A 211 15.28 1.09 -27.92
CA ASP A 211 14.70 1.00 -26.59
C ASP A 211 14.03 2.32 -26.18
N ALA A 212 14.66 3.48 -26.43
CA ALA A 212 14.06 4.78 -26.15
C ALA A 212 12.76 5.01 -26.96
N SER A 213 12.78 4.73 -28.27
CA SER A 213 11.57 4.82 -29.12
C SER A 213 10.46 3.88 -28.68
N LEU A 214 10.81 2.68 -28.22
CA LEU A 214 9.84 1.73 -27.67
C LEU A 214 9.16 2.29 -26.41
N PHE A 215 9.94 2.74 -25.43
CA PHE A 215 9.39 3.28 -24.19
C PHE A 215 8.59 4.56 -24.41
N ARG A 216 9.03 5.45 -25.30
CA ARG A 216 8.28 6.66 -25.66
C ARG A 216 6.90 6.32 -26.21
N LEU A 217 6.83 5.48 -27.25
CA LEU A 217 5.56 5.12 -27.90
C LEU A 217 4.60 4.42 -26.93
N MET A 218 5.14 3.62 -26.03
CA MET A 218 4.34 3.01 -24.97
C MET A 218 3.80 4.01 -23.96
N ILE A 219 4.62 4.94 -23.49
CA ILE A 219 4.18 5.96 -22.54
C ILE A 219 3.14 6.87 -23.20
N ASP A 220 3.32 7.20 -24.48
CA ASP A 220 2.32 7.95 -25.26
C ASP A 220 0.99 7.18 -25.31
N ALA A 221 1.04 5.88 -25.63
CA ALA A 221 -0.15 5.04 -25.61
C ALA A 221 -0.85 5.09 -24.26
N VAL A 222 -0.10 4.90 -23.15
CA VAL A 222 -0.62 4.97 -21.77
C VAL A 222 -1.27 6.33 -21.46
N LEU A 223 -0.64 7.44 -21.86
CA LEU A 223 -1.16 8.78 -21.63
C LEU A 223 -2.43 9.08 -22.45
N GLN A 224 -2.62 8.47 -23.62
CA GLN A 224 -3.85 8.61 -24.39
C GLN A 224 -5.07 7.99 -23.69
N PHE A 225 -4.88 7.06 -22.75
CA PHE A 225 -5.99 6.45 -22.01
C PHE A 225 -6.66 7.42 -21.04
N ASP A 226 -5.95 8.45 -20.55
CA ASP A 226 -6.53 9.51 -19.71
C ASP A 226 -7.57 10.33 -20.48
N ASN A 227 -7.43 10.39 -21.81
CA ASN A 227 -8.36 11.09 -22.70
C ASN A 227 -9.60 10.25 -23.07
N ILE A 228 -9.67 8.96 -22.71
CA ILE A 228 -10.79 8.08 -23.08
C ILE A 228 -12.07 8.45 -22.32
N GLU A 229 -11.97 8.98 -21.11
CA GLU A 229 -13.15 9.46 -20.37
C GLU A 229 -13.83 10.65 -21.05
N PHE A 230 -13.05 11.45 -21.78
CA PHE A 230 -13.52 12.70 -22.38
C PHE A 230 -13.85 12.56 -23.88
N ASN A 231 -13.13 11.72 -24.64
CA ASN A 231 -13.39 11.48 -26.07
C ASN A 231 -12.91 10.09 -26.53
N ARG A 232 -13.80 9.10 -26.42
CA ARG A 232 -13.51 7.67 -26.65
C ARG A 232 -13.07 7.35 -28.07
N GLU A 233 -13.77 7.88 -29.08
CA GLU A 233 -13.47 7.58 -30.49
C GLU A 233 -12.10 8.14 -30.88
N ALA A 234 -11.82 9.40 -30.54
CA ALA A 234 -10.54 10.03 -30.87
C ALA A 234 -9.35 9.41 -30.10
N ALA A 235 -9.57 8.98 -28.86
CA ALA A 235 -8.55 8.29 -28.09
C ALA A 235 -8.28 6.87 -28.62
N ALA A 236 -9.33 6.13 -29.01
CA ALA A 236 -9.18 4.82 -29.63
C ALA A 236 -8.46 4.89 -30.98
N GLU A 237 -8.78 5.89 -31.82
CA GLU A 237 -8.08 6.12 -33.08
C GLU A 237 -6.58 6.38 -32.87
N ARG A 238 -6.23 7.25 -31.90
CA ARG A 238 -4.83 7.53 -31.54
C ARG A 238 -4.08 6.30 -31.02
N VAL A 239 -4.71 5.50 -30.14
CA VAL A 239 -4.11 4.25 -29.63
C VAL A 239 -3.91 3.23 -30.77
N GLY A 240 -4.87 3.14 -31.70
CA GLY A 240 -4.75 2.28 -32.88
C GLY A 240 -3.58 2.68 -33.78
N HIS A 241 -3.41 3.99 -34.03
CA HIS A 241 -2.29 4.52 -34.81
C HIS A 241 -0.92 4.20 -34.16
N LEU A 242 -0.79 4.40 -32.85
CA LEU A 242 0.42 4.06 -32.09
C LEU A 242 0.74 2.56 -32.13
N GLY A 243 -0.29 1.70 -32.09
CA GLY A 243 -0.13 0.26 -32.28
C GLY A 243 0.45 -0.11 -33.65
N SER A 244 -0.06 0.53 -34.71
CA SER A 244 0.46 0.33 -36.07
C SER A 244 1.89 0.84 -36.24
N GLU A 245 2.25 1.98 -35.65
CA GLU A 245 3.63 2.49 -35.62
C GLU A 245 4.60 1.52 -34.89
N LEU A 246 4.17 0.97 -33.75
CA LEU A 246 4.94 -0.04 -33.01
C LEU A 246 5.16 -1.31 -33.85
N ARG A 247 4.15 -1.74 -34.61
CA ARG A 247 4.27 -2.91 -35.51
C ARG A 247 5.20 -2.63 -36.68
N GLU A 248 5.12 -1.45 -37.29
CA GLU A 248 6.03 -1.05 -38.37
C GLU A 248 7.47 -0.96 -37.86
N MET A 249 7.69 -0.45 -36.64
CA MET A 249 9.01 -0.44 -36.00
C MET A 249 9.53 -1.86 -35.72
N GLY A 250 8.68 -2.77 -35.26
CA GLY A 250 9.01 -4.18 -35.08
C GLY A 250 9.39 -4.86 -36.41
N GLY A 251 8.60 -4.64 -37.46
CA GLY A 251 8.82 -5.15 -38.81
C GLY A 251 10.10 -4.62 -39.46
N ARG A 252 10.32 -3.30 -39.44
CA ARG A 252 11.55 -2.68 -39.95
C ARG A 252 12.80 -3.19 -39.22
N ARG A 253 12.70 -3.49 -37.92
CA ARG A 253 13.80 -4.10 -37.17
C ARG A 253 14.02 -5.55 -37.58
N ALA A 254 12.96 -6.35 -37.70
CA ALA A 254 13.07 -7.70 -38.23
C ALA A 254 13.72 -7.73 -39.63
N GLU A 255 13.46 -6.73 -40.48
CA GLU A 255 14.03 -6.57 -41.82
C GLU A 255 15.47 -6.01 -41.83
N GLN A 256 15.79 -4.97 -41.04
CA GLN A 256 17.14 -4.41 -40.92
C GLN A 256 18.15 -5.41 -40.34
N ILE A 257 17.70 -6.34 -39.50
CA ILE A 257 18.50 -7.42 -38.89
C ILE A 257 19.05 -8.42 -39.93
N PHE A 258 18.54 -8.44 -41.17
CA PHE A 258 19.12 -9.27 -42.24
C PHE A 258 20.45 -8.74 -42.80
N ARG A 259 21.00 -7.63 -42.28
CA ARG A 259 22.34 -7.14 -42.64
C ARG A 259 23.32 -7.24 -41.46
N MET A 260 23.76 -8.48 -41.22
CA MET A 260 24.90 -8.92 -40.40
C MET A 260 24.83 -8.63 -38.88
N ASP A 261 24.91 -9.71 -38.10
CA ASP A 261 24.88 -9.83 -36.63
C ASP A 261 23.55 -9.60 -35.88
N ARG A 262 22.90 -10.72 -35.57
CA ARG A 262 21.72 -10.80 -34.69
C ARG A 262 22.13 -10.62 -33.22
N SER A 263 21.93 -9.43 -32.65
CA SER A 263 22.00 -9.23 -31.20
C SER A 263 20.74 -9.80 -30.51
N PRO A 264 20.86 -10.66 -29.47
CA PRO A 264 19.71 -11.19 -28.72
C PRO A 264 18.77 -10.12 -28.15
N ALA A 265 19.31 -8.94 -27.81
CA ALA A 265 18.53 -7.81 -27.32
C ALA A 265 17.63 -7.21 -28.42
N ALA A 266 18.08 -7.18 -29.68
CA ALA A 266 17.31 -6.64 -30.80
C ALA A 266 16.12 -7.54 -31.17
N SER A 267 16.28 -8.87 -31.14
CA SER A 267 15.20 -9.82 -31.36
C SER A 267 14.15 -9.77 -30.25
N GLN A 268 14.56 -9.60 -29.00
CA GLN A 268 13.64 -9.40 -27.88
C GLN A 268 12.83 -8.11 -28.04
N ILE A 269 13.46 -7.02 -28.47
CA ILE A 269 12.79 -5.75 -28.70
C ILE A 269 11.76 -5.86 -29.85
N ALA A 270 12.11 -6.48 -30.98
CA ALA A 270 11.19 -6.65 -32.10
C ALA A 270 9.96 -7.50 -31.73
N HIS A 271 10.16 -8.60 -31.00
CA HIS A 271 9.06 -9.44 -30.50
C HIS A 271 8.16 -8.69 -29.50
N ARG A 272 8.76 -7.92 -28.58
CA ARG A 272 8.01 -7.07 -27.64
C ARG A 272 7.18 -6.02 -28.36
N CYS A 273 7.72 -5.36 -29.39
CA CYS A 273 6.95 -4.41 -30.20
C CYS A 273 5.70 -5.07 -30.83
N GLU A 274 5.82 -6.30 -31.31
CA GLU A 274 4.72 -7.02 -31.97
C GLU A 274 3.61 -7.44 -31.00
N VAL A 275 3.99 -7.96 -29.82
CA VAL A 275 3.04 -8.34 -28.75
C VAL A 275 2.27 -7.11 -28.27
N VAL A 276 2.97 -6.00 -28.06
CA VAL A 276 2.39 -4.75 -27.54
C VAL A 276 1.51 -4.07 -28.57
N ALA A 277 1.98 -3.99 -29.82
CA ALA A 277 1.19 -3.45 -30.92
C ALA A 277 -0.14 -4.19 -31.05
N SER A 278 -0.10 -5.52 -30.99
CA SER A 278 -1.29 -6.36 -31.17
C SER A 278 -2.31 -6.17 -30.05
N ALA A 279 -1.86 -6.03 -28.80
CA ALA A 279 -2.77 -5.81 -27.68
C ALA A 279 -3.23 -4.35 -27.55
N LEU A 280 -2.44 -3.35 -27.97
CA LEU A 280 -2.88 -1.96 -28.11
C LEU A 280 -3.95 -1.80 -29.19
N GLU A 281 -3.76 -2.40 -30.36
CA GLU A 281 -4.76 -2.37 -31.45
C GLU A 281 -6.05 -3.10 -31.06
N ALA A 282 -5.94 -4.22 -30.35
CA ALA A 282 -7.10 -4.96 -29.85
C ALA A 282 -7.88 -4.15 -28.81
N ALA A 283 -7.18 -3.46 -27.89
CA ALA A 283 -7.79 -2.57 -26.90
C ALA A 283 -8.44 -1.35 -27.57
N ALA A 284 -7.77 -0.71 -28.54
CA ALA A 284 -8.33 0.40 -29.31
C ALA A 284 -9.64 0.00 -30.01
N LYS A 285 -9.66 -1.17 -30.66
CA LYS A 285 -10.85 -1.67 -31.35
C LYS A 285 -11.98 -1.99 -30.38
N GLU A 286 -11.69 -2.54 -29.22
CA GLU A 286 -12.70 -2.84 -28.20
C GLU A 286 -13.28 -1.57 -27.58
N VAL A 287 -12.45 -0.55 -27.29
CA VAL A 287 -12.89 0.75 -26.76
C VAL A 287 -13.73 1.52 -27.80
N ALA A 288 -13.32 1.53 -29.08
CA ALA A 288 -14.08 2.17 -30.16
C ALA A 288 -15.48 1.56 -30.35
N ASN A 289 -15.62 0.24 -30.12
CA ASN A 289 -16.88 -0.49 -30.29
C ASN A 289 -17.63 -0.72 -28.96
N ALA A 290 -17.21 -0.10 -27.86
CA ALA A 290 -17.76 -0.35 -26.52
C ALA A 290 -19.10 0.36 -26.31
N ALA A 291 -20.21 -0.33 -26.62
CA ALA A 291 -21.56 0.08 -26.21
C ALA A 291 -21.88 -0.25 -24.74
N LYS A 292 -21.06 -1.08 -24.07
CA LYS A 292 -21.23 -1.56 -22.68
C LYS A 292 -19.89 -1.60 -21.94
N TRP A 293 -19.95 -1.41 -20.63
CA TRP A 293 -18.80 -1.27 -19.72
C TRP A 293 -17.82 -2.47 -19.74
N THR A 294 -18.32 -3.68 -19.95
CA THR A 294 -17.53 -4.92 -20.01
C THR A 294 -16.48 -4.95 -21.12
N ASN A 295 -16.72 -4.27 -22.25
CA ASN A 295 -15.75 -4.20 -23.36
C ASN A 295 -14.61 -3.23 -23.03
N PHE A 296 -14.92 -2.16 -22.29
CA PHE A 296 -13.93 -1.22 -21.78
C PHE A 296 -13.02 -1.89 -20.74
N ASP A 297 -13.59 -2.68 -19.82
CA ASP A 297 -12.83 -3.38 -18.77
C ASP A 297 -11.85 -4.42 -19.35
N ARG A 298 -12.26 -5.15 -20.40
CA ARG A 298 -11.41 -6.09 -21.14
C ARG A 298 -10.21 -5.39 -21.81
N SER A 299 -10.43 -4.20 -22.35
CA SER A 299 -9.36 -3.38 -22.92
C SER A 299 -8.36 -2.94 -21.84
N VAL A 300 -8.82 -2.53 -20.66
CA VAL A 300 -7.93 -2.16 -19.53
C VAL A 300 -7.09 -3.36 -19.05
N VAL A 301 -7.64 -4.57 -19.04
CA VAL A 301 -6.89 -5.81 -18.72
C VAL A 301 -5.82 -6.08 -19.76
N ARG A 302 -6.14 -6.03 -21.06
CA ARG A 302 -5.16 -6.25 -22.15
C ARG A 302 -4.03 -5.23 -22.15
N LEU A 303 -4.29 -4.01 -21.68
CA LEU A 303 -3.28 -2.97 -21.54
C LEU A 303 -2.36 -3.20 -20.34
N ALA A 304 -2.90 -3.76 -19.25
CA ALA A 304 -2.09 -4.24 -18.13
C ALA A 304 -1.17 -5.40 -18.55
N GLU A 305 -1.68 -6.29 -19.41
CA GLU A 305 -0.92 -7.37 -20.04
C GLU A 305 0.18 -6.81 -20.96
N CYS A 306 -0.11 -5.83 -21.83
CA CYS A 306 0.89 -5.13 -22.65
C CYS A 306 2.06 -4.59 -21.81
N TYR A 307 1.74 -3.88 -20.73
CA TYR A 307 2.74 -3.31 -19.83
C TYR A 307 3.60 -4.41 -19.17
N SER A 308 2.97 -5.53 -18.80
CA SER A 308 3.66 -6.70 -18.23
C SER A 308 4.58 -7.39 -19.25
N GLU A 309 4.11 -7.60 -20.47
CA GLU A 309 4.83 -8.28 -21.55
C GLU A 309 6.11 -7.52 -21.97
N VAL A 310 6.03 -6.19 -22.09
CA VAL A 310 7.18 -5.32 -22.43
C VAL A 310 8.33 -5.51 -21.46
N ARG A 311 7.97 -5.67 -20.20
CA ARG A 311 8.92 -5.52 -19.10
C ARG A 311 9.34 -6.88 -18.54
N TYR A 312 8.56 -7.95 -18.75
CA TYR A 312 8.75 -9.19 -17.97
C TYR A 312 8.61 -10.53 -18.71
N ARG A 313 8.18 -10.64 -19.98
CA ARG A 313 8.34 -11.92 -20.71
C ARG A 313 9.76 -12.06 -21.26
N SER A 314 10.57 -12.82 -20.55
CA SER A 314 11.79 -13.43 -21.07
C SER A 314 11.44 -14.83 -21.57
N ALA A 315 11.26 -14.96 -22.88
CA ALA A 315 11.39 -16.28 -23.50
C ALA A 315 12.84 -16.45 -24.00
N ALA A 316 13.54 -17.37 -23.34
CA ALA A 316 14.77 -18.08 -23.73
C ALA A 316 16.14 -17.38 -23.58
N LEU A 317 16.88 -17.73 -22.51
CA LEU A 317 18.20 -18.42 -22.53
C LEU A 317 18.65 -18.78 -21.09
N PRO A 318 19.31 -19.93 -20.85
CA PRO A 318 19.74 -20.36 -19.51
C PRO A 318 20.78 -19.41 -18.92
N GLY A 319 20.61 -19.00 -17.64
CA GLY A 319 21.61 -18.23 -16.88
C GLY A 319 21.22 -16.79 -16.47
N TYR A 320 20.09 -16.25 -16.94
CA TYR A 320 19.59 -14.91 -16.54
C TYR A 320 18.25 -14.95 -15.78
N GLU A 321 17.82 -16.14 -15.36
CA GLU A 321 16.52 -16.44 -14.76
C GLU A 321 16.26 -15.66 -13.45
N ARG A 322 17.25 -15.52 -12.57
CA ARG A 322 17.09 -14.82 -11.28
C ARG A 322 16.90 -13.31 -11.39
N THR A 323 17.49 -12.67 -12.39
CA THR A 323 17.35 -11.23 -12.61
C THR A 323 15.98 -10.91 -13.20
N GLY A 324 15.47 -11.79 -14.07
CA GLY A 324 14.10 -11.75 -14.58
C GLY A 324 13.05 -11.94 -13.49
N GLU A 325 13.25 -12.88 -12.56
CA GLU A 325 12.35 -13.14 -11.43
C GLU A 325 12.37 -12.00 -10.38
N THR A 326 13.53 -11.41 -10.12
CA THR A 326 13.66 -10.29 -9.17
C THR A 326 13.00 -9.03 -9.72
N ILE A 327 13.08 -8.79 -11.03
CA ILE A 327 12.46 -7.65 -11.72
C ILE A 327 10.95 -7.90 -11.92
N ALA A 328 10.52 -9.14 -12.22
CA ALA A 328 9.10 -9.54 -12.18
C ALA A 328 8.47 -9.41 -10.78
N GLY A 329 9.24 -9.63 -9.71
CA GLY A 329 8.80 -9.38 -8.33
C GLY A 329 8.60 -7.89 -8.01
N VAL A 330 9.27 -6.98 -8.73
CA VAL A 330 9.03 -5.53 -8.66
C VAL A 330 7.79 -5.16 -9.51
N ALA A 331 7.54 -5.85 -10.63
CA ALA A 331 6.29 -5.74 -11.41
C ALA A 331 5.05 -6.07 -10.59
N ASP A 332 5.09 -7.20 -9.90
CA ASP A 332 3.97 -7.74 -9.13
C ASP A 332 3.69 -6.89 -7.88
N ARG A 333 4.64 -6.02 -7.50
CA ARG A 333 4.49 -5.05 -6.41
C ARG A 333 4.15 -3.63 -6.86
N VAL A 334 4.29 -3.31 -8.14
CA VAL A 334 4.07 -1.94 -8.64
C VAL A 334 2.87 -1.87 -9.59
N VAL A 335 2.70 -2.85 -10.48
CA VAL A 335 1.57 -2.93 -11.43
C VAL A 335 0.32 -3.50 -10.76
N LYS A 336 0.48 -4.56 -9.97
CA LYS A 336 -0.61 -5.17 -9.18
C LYS A 336 -1.19 -4.21 -8.14
N LEU A 337 -0.38 -3.28 -7.65
CA LEU A 337 -0.77 -2.26 -6.68
C LEU A 337 -1.35 -0.98 -7.31
N ARG A 338 -1.16 -0.74 -8.63
CA ARG A 338 -1.63 0.50 -9.29
C ARG A 338 -2.61 0.32 -10.44
N LEU A 339 -2.52 -0.76 -11.22
CA LEU A 339 -3.59 -1.19 -12.14
C LEU A 339 -4.64 -2.04 -11.42
N GLY A 340 -4.25 -2.73 -10.33
CA GLY A 340 -5.18 -3.45 -9.44
C GLY A 340 -6.33 -2.58 -8.93
N PRO A 341 -6.10 -1.34 -8.44
CA PRO A 341 -7.18 -0.44 -8.04
C PRO A 341 -8.04 0.13 -9.19
N VAL A 342 -7.55 0.14 -10.44
CA VAL A 342 -8.32 0.58 -11.61
C VAL A 342 -9.19 -0.58 -12.14
N LEU A 343 -8.64 -1.81 -12.15
CA LEU A 343 -9.34 -3.04 -12.50
C LEU A 343 -10.32 -3.51 -11.41
N ALA A 344 -9.95 -3.39 -10.13
CA ALA A 344 -10.81 -3.70 -8.99
C ALA A 344 -11.92 -2.67 -8.76
N ARG A 345 -11.79 -1.44 -9.31
CA ARG A 345 -12.85 -0.44 -9.30
C ARG A 345 -13.97 -0.71 -10.32
N LYS A 346 -13.77 -1.63 -11.29
CA LYS A 346 -14.78 -1.91 -12.34
C LYS A 346 -15.16 -3.38 -12.52
N VAL A 347 -14.31 -4.34 -12.14
CA VAL A 347 -14.60 -5.76 -12.31
C VAL A 347 -15.12 -6.34 -10.98
N GLY A 348 -16.40 -6.70 -10.97
CA GLY A 348 -17.05 -7.41 -9.88
C GLY A 348 -16.47 -8.81 -9.64
N ARG A 349 -16.72 -9.33 -8.44
CA ARG A 349 -16.22 -10.58 -7.84
C ARG A 349 -16.39 -11.89 -8.65
N GLU A 350 -17.01 -11.86 -9.82
CA GLU A 350 -17.32 -13.04 -10.65
C GLU A 350 -16.17 -13.49 -11.57
N SER A 351 -15.13 -12.67 -11.78
CA SER A 351 -14.00 -13.04 -12.66
C SER A 351 -12.96 -13.97 -12.02
N PHE A 352 -13.02 -14.21 -10.70
CA PHE A 352 -12.14 -15.19 -10.03
C PHE A 352 -12.56 -16.63 -10.34
N GLU A 353 -13.85 -16.86 -10.59
CA GLU A 353 -14.37 -18.15 -11.08
C GLU A 353 -13.93 -18.43 -12.54
N GLU A 354 -13.59 -17.40 -13.32
CA GLU A 354 -13.04 -17.54 -14.67
C GLU A 354 -11.56 -17.89 -14.70
N VAL A 355 -10.78 -17.47 -13.69
CA VAL A 355 -9.38 -17.87 -13.50
C VAL A 355 -9.27 -19.36 -13.14
N ILE A 356 -10.22 -19.87 -12.34
CA ILE A 356 -10.34 -21.31 -12.05
C ILE A 356 -10.70 -22.08 -13.34
N ARG A 357 -11.62 -21.56 -14.16
CA ARG A 357 -11.98 -22.14 -15.47
C ARG A 357 -10.84 -22.12 -16.50
N HIS A 358 -9.90 -21.18 -16.40
CA HIS A 358 -8.71 -21.13 -17.27
C HIS A 358 -7.67 -22.20 -16.91
N TYR A 359 -7.64 -22.66 -15.67
CA TYR A 359 -6.71 -23.70 -15.21
C TYR A 359 -7.22 -25.12 -15.48
N GLU A 360 -8.53 -25.29 -15.63
CA GLU A 360 -9.17 -26.54 -16.09
C GLU A 360 -8.89 -26.85 -17.58
N ALA A 361 -8.22 -25.96 -18.33
CA ALA A 361 -8.05 -26.04 -19.79
C ALA A 361 -6.72 -26.65 -20.30
N GLY A 362 -5.95 -27.33 -19.45
CA GLY A 362 -5.07 -28.43 -19.90
C GLY A 362 -3.57 -28.17 -19.90
N GLU A 363 -2.90 -28.70 -18.89
CA GLU A 363 -1.80 -29.69 -18.99
C GLU A 363 -1.40 -30.05 -17.54
N SER A 364 -2.03 -31.09 -17.00
CA SER A 364 -1.88 -31.52 -15.60
C SER A 364 -0.71 -32.50 -15.43
N LEU A 365 0.11 -32.31 -14.39
CA LEU A 365 0.67 -33.44 -13.64
C LEU A 365 -0.33 -33.80 -12.52
N PRO A 366 -1.02 -34.95 -12.59
CA PRO A 366 -2.09 -35.34 -11.64
C PRO A 366 -1.67 -35.31 -10.16
N GLU A 367 -0.38 -35.49 -9.91
CA GLU A 367 0.25 -35.55 -8.59
C GLU A 367 0.22 -34.19 -7.86
N VAL A 368 0.26 -33.07 -8.59
CA VAL A 368 0.25 -31.71 -8.00
C VAL A 368 -1.17 -31.30 -7.60
N LEU A 369 -2.17 -31.62 -8.43
CA LEU A 369 -3.57 -31.38 -8.12
C LEU A 369 -4.03 -32.23 -6.94
N GLY A 370 -3.59 -33.50 -6.91
CA GLY A 370 -3.80 -34.41 -5.79
C GLY A 370 -3.14 -33.91 -4.50
N GLY A 371 -1.94 -33.30 -4.57
CA GLY A 371 -1.25 -32.72 -3.42
C GLY A 371 -1.97 -31.50 -2.85
N LEU A 372 -2.47 -30.61 -3.71
CA LEU A 372 -3.21 -29.40 -3.31
C LEU A 372 -4.56 -29.71 -2.66
N GLN A 373 -5.36 -30.58 -3.29
CA GLN A 373 -6.67 -30.98 -2.76
C GLN A 373 -6.52 -31.66 -1.40
N GLU A 374 -5.48 -32.48 -1.26
CA GLU A 374 -5.19 -33.19 -0.04
C GLU A 374 -4.69 -32.26 1.08
N LEU A 375 -3.77 -31.32 0.80
CA LEU A 375 -3.34 -30.32 1.78
C LEU A 375 -4.47 -29.41 2.25
N GLN A 376 -5.39 -29.07 1.35
CA GLN A 376 -6.55 -28.23 1.67
C GLN A 376 -7.57 -28.99 2.52
N ARG A 377 -7.85 -30.26 2.20
CA ARG A 377 -8.68 -31.15 3.00
C ARG A 377 -8.08 -31.34 4.40
N VAL A 378 -6.79 -31.62 4.47
CA VAL A 378 -6.07 -31.85 5.72
C VAL A 378 -6.03 -30.60 6.57
N ALA A 379 -5.82 -29.41 6.00
CA ALA A 379 -5.89 -28.15 6.75
C ALA A 379 -7.29 -27.93 7.38
N LEU A 380 -8.35 -28.18 6.62
CA LEU A 380 -9.74 -28.10 7.10
C LEU A 380 -10.05 -29.15 8.18
N GLU A 381 -9.53 -30.36 8.04
CA GLU A 381 -9.74 -31.43 9.03
C GLU A 381 -8.93 -31.20 10.30
N VAL A 382 -7.67 -30.76 10.20
CA VAL A 382 -6.83 -30.37 11.36
C VAL A 382 -7.44 -29.19 12.12
N GLU A 383 -8.08 -28.23 11.43
CA GLU A 383 -8.81 -27.12 12.07
C GLU A 383 -10.07 -27.59 12.82
N ARG A 384 -10.68 -28.70 12.38
CA ARG A 384 -11.89 -29.30 13.00
C ARG A 384 -11.58 -30.29 14.12
N SER A 385 -10.59 -31.17 13.96
CA SER A 385 -10.29 -32.28 14.87
C SER A 385 -8.99 -32.10 15.66
N GLY A 386 -8.22 -31.04 15.41
CA GLY A 386 -6.98 -30.71 16.11
C GLY A 386 -5.74 -31.52 15.67
N THR A 387 -5.91 -32.70 15.07
CA THR A 387 -4.83 -33.52 14.50
C THR A 387 -5.34 -34.33 13.30
N HIS A 388 -4.50 -34.58 12.30
CA HIS A 388 -4.83 -35.46 11.16
C HIS A 388 -3.60 -36.21 10.62
N SER A 389 -3.74 -37.48 10.21
CA SER A 389 -2.63 -38.29 9.70
C SER A 389 -2.69 -38.42 8.18
N LEU A 390 -1.57 -38.18 7.50
CA LEU A 390 -1.47 -38.29 6.04
C LEU A 390 -1.37 -39.75 5.59
N SER A 391 -2.01 -40.08 4.46
CA SER A 391 -1.82 -41.36 3.77
C SER A 391 -0.51 -41.40 2.97
N GLU A 392 -0.02 -42.59 2.64
CA GLU A 392 1.23 -42.77 1.88
C GLU A 392 1.17 -42.16 0.47
N GLY A 393 0.00 -42.25 -0.19
CA GLY A 393 -0.26 -41.58 -1.47
C GLY A 393 -0.29 -40.06 -1.38
N ALA A 394 -0.85 -39.51 -0.29
CA ALA A 394 -0.84 -38.07 -0.01
C ALA A 394 0.59 -37.55 0.16
N ILE A 395 1.43 -38.30 0.86
CA ILE A 395 2.85 -37.98 1.06
C ILE A 395 3.60 -37.95 -0.27
N GLY A 396 3.34 -38.92 -1.17
CA GLY A 396 3.91 -38.94 -2.51
C GLY A 396 3.57 -37.69 -3.33
N ASN A 397 2.30 -37.30 -3.33
CA ASN A 397 1.81 -36.11 -4.04
C ASN A 397 2.39 -34.80 -3.47
N ILE A 398 2.47 -34.68 -2.15
CA ILE A 398 3.05 -33.50 -1.49
C ILE A 398 4.55 -33.39 -1.81
N ARG A 399 5.28 -34.51 -1.88
CA ARG A 399 6.69 -34.51 -2.28
C ARG A 399 6.90 -34.08 -3.72
N ALA A 400 6.09 -34.59 -4.66
CA ALA A 400 6.13 -34.19 -6.06
C ALA A 400 5.83 -32.70 -6.23
N MET A 401 4.80 -32.20 -5.52
CA MET A 401 4.44 -30.78 -5.49
C MET A 401 5.55 -29.91 -4.89
N ALA A 402 6.21 -30.36 -3.80
CA ALA A 402 7.30 -29.62 -3.18
C ALA A 402 8.52 -29.55 -4.09
N ALA A 403 8.85 -30.65 -4.77
CA ALA A 403 9.91 -30.70 -5.76
C ALA A 403 9.64 -29.76 -6.95
N ALA A 404 8.41 -29.78 -7.48
CA ALA A 404 7.99 -28.87 -8.55
C ALA A 404 7.98 -27.39 -8.10
N ALA A 405 7.71 -27.13 -6.82
CA ALA A 405 7.74 -25.80 -6.22
C ALA A 405 9.14 -25.38 -5.71
N GLY A 406 10.17 -26.22 -5.88
CA GLY A 406 11.54 -25.95 -5.46
C GLY A 406 11.71 -25.77 -3.95
N CYS A 407 10.90 -26.44 -3.12
CA CYS A 407 10.95 -26.33 -1.66
C CYS A 407 10.87 -27.71 -0.99
N THR A 408 11.11 -27.79 0.32
CA THR A 408 10.93 -29.06 1.02
C THR A 408 9.44 -29.33 1.30
N PRO A 409 9.00 -30.60 1.38
CA PRO A 409 7.62 -30.95 1.74
C PRO A 409 7.14 -30.28 3.03
N GLU A 410 8.03 -30.12 4.02
CA GLU A 410 7.74 -29.49 5.31
C GLU A 410 7.53 -27.98 5.17
N GLU A 411 8.31 -27.31 4.31
CA GLU A 411 8.10 -25.89 3.98
C GLU A 411 6.79 -25.68 3.23
N LEU A 412 6.47 -26.57 2.30
CA LEU A 412 5.21 -26.55 1.57
C LEU A 412 4.01 -26.71 2.51
N ILE A 413 4.05 -27.67 3.44
CA ILE A 413 2.99 -27.90 4.43
C ILE A 413 2.81 -26.69 5.36
N ARG A 414 3.90 -26.06 5.82
CA ARG A 414 3.83 -24.85 6.67
C ARG A 414 3.12 -23.69 5.99
N ARG A 415 3.19 -23.56 4.66
CA ARG A 415 2.48 -22.51 3.91
C ARG A 415 0.95 -22.63 4.01
N PHE A 416 0.45 -23.82 4.36
CA PHE A 416 -0.98 -24.06 4.62
C PHE A 416 -1.34 -23.96 6.11
N SER A 417 -0.49 -23.35 6.94
CA SER A 417 -0.69 -23.14 8.38
C SER A 417 -0.77 -24.42 9.23
N VAL A 418 -0.26 -25.54 8.70
CA VAL A 418 -0.22 -26.83 9.37
C VAL A 418 1.24 -27.21 9.71
N THR A 419 1.47 -27.90 10.82
CA THR A 419 2.79 -28.34 11.30
C THR A 419 2.85 -29.85 11.49
N ILE A 420 4.05 -30.42 11.35
CA ILE A 420 4.31 -31.85 11.46
C ILE A 420 4.76 -32.21 12.88
N GLU A 421 4.13 -33.19 13.50
CA GLU A 421 4.58 -33.78 14.77
C GLU A 421 5.62 -34.86 14.48
N GLN A 422 6.92 -34.53 14.65
CA GLN A 422 8.01 -35.48 14.41
C GLN A 422 8.08 -36.54 15.52
N ASN A 423 8.05 -37.83 15.15
CA ASN A 423 8.70 -38.88 15.93
C ASN A 423 10.11 -39.08 15.35
N ASP A 424 11.10 -39.09 16.22
CA ASP A 424 12.52 -38.97 15.91
C ASP A 424 13.02 -39.82 14.71
N ARG A 425 13.77 -39.13 13.84
CA ARG A 425 14.89 -39.56 12.95
C ARG A 425 14.76 -39.72 11.43
N ASP A 426 13.60 -39.74 10.77
CA ASP A 426 13.59 -39.84 9.28
C ASP A 426 12.42 -39.11 8.60
N GLY A 427 12.60 -37.82 8.22
CA GLY A 427 11.78 -37.08 7.23
C GLY A 427 10.23 -37.22 7.31
N LEU A 428 9.53 -36.84 6.23
CA LEU A 428 8.08 -37.03 6.10
C LEU A 428 7.73 -38.52 5.89
N ALA A 429 7.58 -39.31 6.96
CA ALA A 429 7.34 -40.76 6.88
C ALA A 429 5.85 -41.14 6.70
N ALA A 430 5.58 -42.41 6.34
CA ALA A 430 4.27 -42.96 5.91
C ALA A 430 3.08 -42.77 6.89
N TYR A 431 3.34 -42.29 8.11
CA TYR A 431 2.32 -42.00 9.12
C TYR A 431 2.63 -40.68 9.85
N THR A 432 2.73 -39.59 9.09
CA THR A 432 2.98 -38.26 9.63
C THR A 432 1.68 -37.64 10.16
N THR A 433 1.64 -37.31 11.45
CA THR A 433 0.51 -36.60 12.08
C THR A 433 0.74 -35.08 12.04
N LEU A 434 -0.29 -34.37 11.62
CA LEU A 434 -0.30 -32.93 11.38
C LEU A 434 -1.16 -32.20 12.41
N ARG A 435 -0.72 -31.01 12.86
CA ARG A 435 -1.38 -30.16 13.87
C ARG A 435 -1.45 -28.68 13.45
N PRO A 436 -2.40 -27.89 13.98
CA PRO A 436 -2.42 -26.45 13.78
C PRO A 436 -1.11 -25.84 14.30
N SER A 437 -0.56 -24.88 13.56
CA SER A 437 0.65 -24.18 14.00
C SER A 437 0.38 -23.51 15.37
N PRO A 438 1.26 -23.68 16.38
CA PRO A 438 1.10 -22.96 17.64
C PRO A 438 1.19 -21.44 17.40
N PRO A 439 0.51 -20.59 18.20
CA PRO A 439 0.56 -19.14 18.03
C PRO A 439 1.96 -18.62 18.38
N GLY A 440 2.84 -18.62 17.38
CA GLY A 440 4.22 -18.16 17.47
C GLY A 440 4.33 -16.66 17.23
N LYS A 441 4.93 -15.96 18.19
CA LYS A 441 5.24 -14.53 18.17
C LYS A 441 6.14 -14.14 16.98
N ARG A 442 5.52 -13.73 15.87
CA ARG A 442 6.02 -12.72 14.92
C ARG A 442 4.85 -12.31 14.03
N ARG A 443 4.02 -11.38 14.52
CA ARG A 443 3.03 -10.70 13.67
C ARG A 443 3.81 -9.95 12.59
N MET A 444 3.66 -10.36 11.34
CA MET A 444 3.89 -9.45 10.21
C MET A 444 2.93 -8.28 10.43
N LYS A 445 3.45 -7.08 10.68
CA LYS A 445 2.66 -5.86 10.88
C LYS A 445 1.76 -5.66 9.67
N MET A 446 0.45 -5.85 9.86
CA MET A 446 -0.54 -5.29 8.94
C MET A 446 -0.54 -3.77 9.20
N PRO A 447 -0.23 -2.91 8.22
CA PRO A 447 -0.21 -1.48 8.48
C PRO A 447 -1.63 -0.92 8.37
N LEU A 448 -2.12 -0.33 9.48
CA LEU A 448 -3.38 0.44 9.62
C LEU A 448 -4.66 -0.44 9.56
N PRO A 449 -5.78 -0.06 10.23
CA PRO A 449 -6.25 1.26 10.68
C PRO A 449 -5.67 1.74 12.03
N THR A 450 -5.64 3.07 12.24
CA THR A 450 -5.29 3.71 13.52
C THR A 450 -6.50 4.25 14.28
N ILE A 451 -7.57 4.62 13.58
CA ILE A 451 -8.79 5.17 14.20
C ILE A 451 -9.96 4.21 14.02
N GLY A 452 -10.54 3.80 15.15
CA GLY A 452 -11.79 3.05 15.21
C GLY A 452 -13.00 3.96 15.29
N ILE A 453 -14.08 3.61 14.60
CA ILE A 453 -15.37 4.29 14.66
C ILE A 453 -16.42 3.24 15.02
N ILE A 454 -17.11 3.45 16.13
CA ILE A 454 -18.19 2.57 16.57
C ILE A 454 -19.50 3.34 16.46
N VAL A 455 -20.51 2.65 15.93
CA VAL A 455 -21.88 3.13 15.76
C VAL A 455 -22.85 2.06 16.28
N ALA A 456 -24.07 2.42 16.68
CA ALA A 456 -25.04 1.49 17.24
C ALA A 456 -26.13 1.09 16.22
N LEU A 457 -26.57 2.02 15.39
CA LEU A 457 -27.72 1.85 14.50
C LEU A 457 -27.34 1.81 13.02
N PRO A 458 -28.16 1.17 12.16
CA PRO A 458 -27.94 1.14 10.72
C PRO A 458 -27.87 2.54 10.09
N GLU A 459 -28.68 3.50 10.55
CA GLU A 459 -28.69 4.88 10.04
C GLU A 459 -27.39 5.62 10.41
N GLU A 460 -26.81 5.32 11.57
CA GLU A 460 -25.51 5.85 12.00
C GLU A 460 -24.36 5.25 11.20
N PHE A 461 -24.42 3.93 10.94
CA PHE A 461 -23.47 3.23 10.08
C PHE A 461 -23.51 3.77 8.65
N ASP A 462 -24.73 3.94 8.12
CA ASP A 462 -24.95 4.51 6.80
C ASP A 462 -24.37 5.92 6.74
N ALA A 463 -24.65 6.78 7.73
CA ALA A 463 -24.10 8.14 7.81
C ALA A 463 -22.57 8.15 7.83
N MET A 464 -21.92 7.33 8.66
CA MET A 464 -20.44 7.25 8.69
C MET A 464 -19.86 6.70 7.38
N ARG A 465 -20.52 5.71 6.75
CA ARG A 465 -20.13 5.20 5.44
C ARG A 465 -20.16 6.28 4.35
N ALA A 466 -21.01 7.31 4.48
CA ALA A 466 -21.05 8.44 3.55
C ALA A 466 -19.84 9.39 3.68
N MET A 467 -19.08 9.28 4.77
CA MET A 467 -17.95 10.18 5.08
C MET A 467 -16.59 9.63 4.67
N ILE A 468 -16.52 8.37 4.22
CA ILE A 468 -15.26 7.69 3.92
C ILE A 468 -15.09 7.43 2.42
N SER A 469 -13.84 7.33 1.99
CA SER A 469 -13.46 6.88 0.65
C SER A 469 -12.82 5.49 0.69
N ASN A 470 -12.65 4.83 -0.47
CA ASN A 470 -11.99 3.52 -0.59
C ASN A 470 -12.55 2.43 0.34
N GLU A 471 -13.87 2.33 0.44
CA GLU A 471 -14.50 1.39 1.36
C GLU A 471 -14.14 -0.08 1.04
N ASN A 472 -13.81 -0.86 2.07
CA ASN A 472 -13.53 -2.29 1.94
C ASN A 472 -14.07 -3.06 3.13
N ARG A 473 -14.81 -4.16 2.88
CA ARG A 473 -15.28 -5.04 3.94
C ARG A 473 -14.15 -5.95 4.41
N TYR A 474 -13.94 -5.99 5.71
CA TYR A 474 -12.90 -6.81 6.32
C TYR A 474 -13.49 -7.66 7.43
N ARG A 475 -13.22 -8.97 7.37
CA ARG A 475 -13.54 -9.92 8.42
C ARG A 475 -12.27 -10.32 9.15
N ALA A 476 -12.15 -9.96 10.42
CA ALA A 476 -10.99 -10.35 11.22
C ALA A 476 -10.96 -11.89 11.43
N PRO A 477 -9.77 -12.52 11.45
CA PRO A 477 -9.63 -13.95 11.76
C PRO A 477 -10.27 -14.32 13.10
N GLY A 478 -10.67 -15.58 13.25
CA GLY A 478 -11.24 -16.12 14.49
C GLY A 478 -12.71 -16.54 14.40
N SER A 479 -13.19 -17.17 15.47
CA SER A 479 -14.56 -17.65 15.61
C SER A 479 -15.46 -16.62 16.31
N GLY A 480 -16.79 -16.77 16.14
CA GLY A 480 -17.80 -15.92 16.75
C GLY A 480 -18.20 -14.68 15.93
N GLY A 481 -19.26 -14.00 16.38
CA GLY A 481 -19.79 -12.79 15.76
C GLY A 481 -19.10 -11.49 16.21
N GLY A 482 -19.33 -10.41 15.47
CA GLY A 482 -18.77 -9.08 15.76
C GLY A 482 -17.31 -8.91 15.33
N ARG A 483 -16.90 -9.59 14.26
CA ARG A 483 -15.58 -9.48 13.59
C ARG A 483 -15.67 -8.93 12.16
N GLU A 484 -16.86 -8.49 11.75
CA GLU A 484 -17.08 -7.80 10.47
C GLU A 484 -16.87 -6.31 10.68
N TYR A 485 -16.09 -5.70 9.78
CA TYR A 485 -15.69 -4.31 9.82
C TYR A 485 -15.75 -3.70 8.41
N LEU A 486 -15.90 -2.38 8.35
CA LEU A 486 -15.76 -1.60 7.13
C LEU A 486 -14.52 -0.71 7.26
N LEU A 487 -13.51 -0.97 6.46
CA LEU A 487 -12.34 -0.11 6.34
C LEU A 487 -12.64 1.03 5.36
N GLY A 488 -12.02 2.18 5.58
CA GLY A 488 -12.07 3.30 4.65
C GLY A 488 -10.99 4.33 4.94
N ASP A 489 -10.92 5.34 4.10
CA ASP A 489 -9.91 6.39 4.13
C ASP A 489 -10.54 7.77 4.33
N ILE A 490 -9.94 8.58 5.23
CA ILE A 490 -10.27 9.99 5.46
C ILE A 490 -8.99 10.83 5.31
N LEU A 491 -9.01 11.81 4.41
CA LEU A 491 -7.84 12.62 4.05
C LEU A 491 -7.56 13.68 5.11
N SER A 492 -6.33 13.78 5.60
CA SER A 492 -5.96 14.85 6.52
C SER A 492 -5.74 16.17 5.77
N VAL A 493 -6.33 17.27 6.26
CA VAL A 493 -6.02 18.62 5.76
C VAL A 493 -4.62 19.10 6.17
N ARG A 494 -3.98 18.38 7.10
CA ARG A 494 -2.61 18.65 7.60
C ARG A 494 -1.54 17.76 6.94
N ARG A 495 -1.86 17.11 5.82
CA ARG A 495 -1.08 16.10 5.05
C ARG A 495 -1.23 14.66 5.59
N GLY A 496 -1.19 13.69 4.67
CA GLY A 496 -1.34 12.26 4.98
C GLY A 496 -2.79 11.77 4.91
N MET A 497 -2.99 10.48 5.12
CA MET A 497 -4.29 9.82 5.11
C MET A 497 -4.50 9.09 6.43
N HIS A 498 -5.73 9.11 6.94
CA HIS A 498 -6.16 8.25 8.04
C HIS A 498 -6.91 7.07 7.45
N GLN A 499 -6.44 5.86 7.75
CA GLN A 499 -7.25 4.68 7.51
C GLN A 499 -8.07 4.41 8.78
N VAL A 500 -9.38 4.34 8.58
CA VAL A 500 -10.36 4.17 9.65
C VAL A 500 -11.03 2.81 9.56
N VAL A 501 -11.50 2.31 10.70
CA VAL A 501 -12.32 1.10 10.76
C VAL A 501 -13.65 1.38 11.43
N ILE A 502 -14.73 1.12 10.70
CA ILE A 502 -16.10 1.34 11.15
C ILE A 502 -16.71 -0.01 11.55
N ALA A 503 -17.37 -0.04 12.70
CA ALA A 503 -18.06 -1.22 13.18
C ALA A 503 -19.38 -0.85 13.86
N GLN A 504 -20.48 -1.45 13.39
CA GLN A 504 -21.75 -1.38 14.11
C GLN A 504 -21.73 -2.35 15.31
N THR A 505 -22.27 -1.95 16.45
CA THR A 505 -22.52 -2.86 17.58
C THR A 505 -23.58 -3.91 17.21
N MET A 506 -23.57 -5.05 17.90
CA MET A 506 -24.57 -6.12 17.64
C MET A 506 -25.93 -5.76 18.24
N ASP A 507 -25.91 -5.18 19.44
CA ASP A 507 -27.07 -4.63 20.15
C ASP A 507 -26.75 -3.21 20.65
N MET A 508 -27.78 -2.49 21.11
CA MET A 508 -27.62 -1.21 21.82
C MET A 508 -27.15 -1.44 23.27
N GLY A 509 -26.62 -0.39 23.90
CA GLY A 509 -26.20 -0.43 25.30
C GLY A 509 -24.69 -0.57 25.52
N ASN A 510 -24.26 -0.18 26.72
CA ASN A 510 -22.87 -0.08 27.12
C ASN A 510 -22.13 -1.42 27.04
N THR A 511 -22.78 -2.53 27.39
CA THR A 511 -22.17 -3.87 27.34
C THR A 511 -21.81 -4.28 25.91
N SER A 512 -22.72 -4.03 24.96
CA SER A 512 -22.51 -4.35 23.55
C SER A 512 -21.43 -3.47 22.94
N ALA A 513 -21.45 -2.16 23.27
CA ALA A 513 -20.43 -1.22 22.84
C ALA A 513 -19.03 -1.56 23.38
N ALA A 514 -18.92 -1.88 24.67
CA ALA A 514 -17.66 -2.33 25.29
C ALA A 514 -17.13 -3.60 24.61
N SER A 515 -17.99 -4.61 24.42
CA SER A 515 -17.62 -5.85 23.72
C SER A 515 -17.12 -5.61 22.30
N ARG A 516 -17.76 -4.68 21.57
CA ARG A 516 -17.36 -4.31 20.21
C ARG A 516 -16.03 -3.56 20.20
N ALA A 517 -15.84 -2.61 21.11
CA ALA A 517 -14.58 -1.86 21.26
C ALA A 517 -13.42 -2.78 21.63
N SER A 518 -13.59 -3.67 22.63
CA SER A 518 -12.56 -4.62 23.02
C SER A 518 -12.17 -5.56 21.85
N LYS A 519 -13.14 -6.06 21.08
CA LYS A 519 -12.84 -6.89 19.89
C LYS A 519 -12.08 -6.11 18.83
N MET A 520 -12.51 -4.88 18.53
CA MET A 520 -11.82 -4.03 17.57
C MET A 520 -10.37 -3.78 17.99
N LEU A 521 -10.12 -3.46 19.26
CA LEU A 521 -8.77 -3.25 19.80
C LEU A 521 -7.89 -4.51 19.75
N MET A 522 -8.49 -5.70 19.92
CA MET A 522 -7.77 -6.97 19.82
C MET A 522 -7.45 -7.36 18.36
N ASP A 523 -8.35 -7.02 17.44
CA ASP A 523 -8.24 -7.37 16.02
C ASP A 523 -7.25 -6.45 15.28
N PHE A 524 -7.08 -5.19 15.73
CA PHE A 524 -6.22 -4.17 15.12
C PHE A 524 -5.18 -3.61 16.09
N ASP A 525 -3.91 -4.02 15.93
CA ASP A 525 -2.82 -3.68 16.85
C ASP A 525 -2.37 -2.22 16.84
N GLU A 526 -2.56 -1.54 15.71
CA GLU A 526 -2.11 -0.16 15.51
C GLU A 526 -3.21 0.86 15.85
N LEU A 527 -4.36 0.39 16.36
CA LEU A 527 -5.51 1.22 16.70
C LEU A 527 -5.28 1.94 18.03
N ASP A 528 -5.20 3.27 17.98
CA ASP A 528 -4.85 4.13 19.12
C ASP A 528 -6.00 5.05 19.56
N GLU A 529 -7.08 5.13 18.80
CA GLU A 529 -8.23 5.99 19.09
C GLU A 529 -9.55 5.31 18.70
N ILE A 530 -10.59 5.41 19.54
CA ILE A 530 -11.96 5.00 19.19
C ILE A 530 -12.94 6.17 19.33
N ILE A 531 -13.65 6.48 18.26
CA ILE A 531 -14.72 7.47 18.25
C ILE A 531 -16.07 6.74 18.28
N MET A 532 -16.88 6.97 19.31
CA MET A 532 -18.29 6.58 19.31
C MET A 532 -19.08 7.66 18.58
N CYS A 533 -19.62 7.34 17.42
CA CYS A 533 -20.43 8.23 16.61
C CYS A 533 -21.89 7.74 16.58
N GLY A 534 -22.84 8.66 16.72
CA GLY A 534 -24.25 8.30 16.56
C GLY A 534 -25.21 9.40 16.96
N ILE A 535 -26.44 9.02 17.31
CA ILE A 535 -27.49 9.93 17.75
C ILE A 535 -27.67 9.89 19.27
N ALA A 536 -28.28 10.93 19.82
CA ALA A 536 -28.62 11.03 21.24
C ALA A 536 -29.88 11.87 21.44
N GLY A 537 -30.48 11.75 22.62
CA GLY A 537 -31.49 12.67 23.09
C GLY A 537 -30.85 13.95 23.65
N GLY A 538 -31.37 15.10 23.27
CA GLY A 538 -30.88 16.42 23.65
C GLY A 538 -31.40 16.86 25.00
N VAL A 539 -30.58 17.61 25.71
CA VAL A 539 -30.89 18.19 27.02
C VAL A 539 -30.99 19.72 26.85
N PRO A 540 -32.19 20.25 26.52
CA PRO A 540 -32.36 21.67 26.29
C PRO A 540 -32.25 22.46 27.59
N ASN A 541 -31.80 23.71 27.46
CA ASN A 541 -31.79 24.70 28.55
C ASN A 541 -32.48 25.99 28.08
N PRO A 542 -33.82 26.09 28.14
CA PRO A 542 -34.53 27.27 27.64
C PRO A 542 -34.19 28.57 28.38
N ALA A 543 -33.68 28.48 29.60
CA ALA A 543 -33.28 29.65 30.40
C ALA A 543 -31.94 30.25 29.96
N ASP A 544 -31.13 29.51 29.19
CA ASP A 544 -29.83 29.96 28.70
C ASP A 544 -29.70 29.64 27.20
N PRO A 545 -29.90 30.63 26.31
CA PRO A 545 -29.78 30.44 24.86
C PRO A 545 -28.45 29.83 24.41
N GLN A 546 -27.35 30.14 25.11
CA GLN A 546 -26.02 29.63 24.75
C GLN A 546 -25.87 28.16 25.09
N GLU A 547 -26.54 27.70 26.14
CA GLU A 547 -26.55 26.30 26.58
C GLU A 547 -27.73 25.49 26.01
N HIS A 548 -28.61 26.14 25.25
CA HIS A 548 -29.82 25.54 24.71
C HIS A 548 -29.55 24.64 23.49
N VAL A 549 -29.53 23.33 23.73
CA VAL A 549 -29.40 22.28 22.71
C VAL A 549 -30.73 22.05 21.99
N ARG A 550 -30.68 21.89 20.66
CA ARG A 550 -31.84 21.63 19.82
C ARG A 550 -31.66 20.42 18.90
N LEU A 551 -32.75 19.94 18.29
CA LEU A 551 -32.70 18.83 17.34
C LEU A 551 -31.78 19.14 16.15
N GLY A 552 -30.93 18.21 15.78
CA GLY A 552 -29.93 18.35 14.72
C GLY A 552 -28.60 18.96 15.16
N ASP A 553 -28.51 19.56 16.35
CA ASP A 553 -27.23 20.01 16.91
C ASP A 553 -26.31 18.82 17.21
N VAL A 554 -25.01 19.07 17.39
CA VAL A 554 -23.98 18.06 17.67
C VAL A 554 -23.40 18.31 19.06
N VAL A 555 -23.29 17.27 19.88
CA VAL A 555 -22.68 17.28 21.21
C VAL A 555 -21.47 16.37 21.23
N ILE A 556 -20.34 16.89 21.70
CA ILE A 556 -19.06 16.18 21.81
C ILE A 556 -18.69 16.06 23.28
N SER A 557 -18.22 14.88 23.69
CA SER A 557 -17.73 14.67 25.05
C SER A 557 -16.53 15.57 25.35
N ASN A 558 -16.63 16.39 26.39
CA ASN A 558 -15.53 17.25 26.85
C ASN A 558 -14.58 16.52 27.81
N ARG A 559 -13.66 17.25 28.46
CA ARG A 559 -12.71 16.67 29.45
C ARG A 559 -13.36 15.91 30.61
N LYS A 560 -14.64 16.14 30.91
CA LYS A 560 -15.41 15.37 31.92
C LYS A 560 -16.00 14.07 31.34
N GLY A 561 -15.78 13.78 30.06
CA GLY A 561 -16.09 12.52 29.43
C GLY A 561 -17.57 12.16 29.41
N VAL A 562 -17.82 10.88 29.71
CA VAL A 562 -19.15 10.28 29.69
C VAL A 562 -19.52 9.81 31.10
N VAL A 563 -20.69 10.22 31.57
CA VAL A 563 -21.21 9.89 32.89
C VAL A 563 -22.16 8.71 32.79
N GLN A 564 -21.86 7.60 33.47
CA GLN A 564 -22.80 6.49 33.60
C GLN A 564 -23.81 6.77 34.73
N TYR A 565 -25.05 7.15 34.38
CA TYR A 565 -26.04 7.59 35.38
C TYR A 565 -26.93 6.46 35.91
N ASP A 566 -26.80 5.24 35.39
CA ASP A 566 -27.48 4.04 35.88
C ASP A 566 -26.60 3.16 36.77
N PHE A 567 -25.36 3.59 37.04
CA PHE A 567 -24.40 2.87 37.88
C PHE A 567 -24.12 3.59 39.21
N GLY A 568 -24.69 3.05 40.27
CA GLY A 568 -24.70 3.73 41.57
C GLY A 568 -25.45 2.92 42.62
N LYS A 569 -25.59 3.51 43.81
CA LYS A 569 -26.32 2.91 44.92
C LYS A 569 -27.71 3.52 45.01
N GLN A 570 -28.74 2.70 44.87
CA GLN A 570 -30.09 3.10 45.24
C GLN A 570 -30.25 3.12 46.77
N LYS A 571 -30.55 4.29 47.33
CA LYS A 571 -30.91 4.52 48.74
C LYS A 571 -32.35 5.05 48.80
N GLY A 572 -33.34 4.16 48.80
CA GLY A 572 -34.74 4.55 48.80
C GLY A 572 -35.12 5.25 47.49
N ARG A 573 -35.45 6.56 47.53
CA ARG A 573 -35.70 7.39 46.34
C ARG A 573 -34.47 8.12 45.81
N VAL A 574 -33.35 8.09 46.54
CA VAL A 574 -32.10 8.77 46.16
C VAL A 574 -31.17 7.77 45.49
N PHE A 575 -30.66 8.11 44.31
CA PHE A 575 -29.60 7.37 43.65
C PHE A 575 -28.27 8.10 43.89
N GLU A 576 -27.28 7.38 44.40
CA GLU A 576 -25.93 7.90 44.68
C GLU A 576 -24.97 7.34 43.64
N ASP A 577 -24.42 8.22 42.80
CA ASP A 577 -23.49 7.83 41.74
C ASP A 577 -22.15 7.39 42.30
N ARG A 578 -21.57 6.35 41.71
CA ARG A 578 -20.39 5.67 42.27
C ARG A 578 -19.16 5.63 41.38
N HIS A 579 -19.22 6.24 40.19
CA HIS A 579 -18.10 6.18 39.27
C HIS A 579 -17.76 7.54 38.65
N ALA A 580 -16.47 7.88 38.67
CA ALA A 580 -15.97 9.05 37.97
C ALA A 580 -15.85 8.72 36.47
N PRO A 581 -16.25 9.62 35.56
CA PRO A 581 -16.04 9.46 34.13
C PRO A 581 -14.57 9.22 33.78
N ARG A 582 -14.31 8.38 32.78
CA ARG A 582 -12.99 8.30 32.15
C ARG A 582 -12.73 9.60 31.36
N PRO A 583 -11.51 10.14 31.35
CA PRO A 583 -11.19 11.29 30.49
C PRO A 583 -11.09 10.84 29.02
N PRO A 584 -11.63 11.61 28.05
CA PRO A 584 -11.41 11.36 26.63
C PRO A 584 -9.94 11.53 26.21
N SER A 585 -9.61 11.07 25.01
CA SER A 585 -8.27 11.21 24.42
C SER A 585 -7.84 12.67 24.36
N ALA A 586 -6.63 12.95 24.87
CA ALA A 586 -6.01 14.26 24.75
C ALA A 586 -5.80 14.67 23.28
N ARG A 587 -5.46 13.71 22.41
CA ARG A 587 -5.22 13.95 20.98
C ARG A 587 -6.50 14.28 20.23
N LEU A 588 -7.60 13.57 20.52
CA LEU A 588 -8.90 13.90 19.94
C LEU A 588 -9.43 15.23 20.46
N LEU A 589 -9.24 15.54 21.75
CA LEU A 589 -9.61 16.82 22.34
C LEU A 589 -8.79 18.00 21.77
N GLU A 590 -7.53 17.78 21.40
CA GLU A 590 -6.72 18.78 20.69
C GLU A 590 -7.33 19.08 19.31
N ALA A 591 -7.74 18.06 18.56
CA ALA A 591 -8.42 18.25 17.28
C ALA A 591 -9.77 18.98 17.42
N VAL A 592 -10.54 18.68 18.49
CA VAL A 592 -11.76 19.44 18.83
C VAL A 592 -11.42 20.92 19.09
N GLN A 593 -10.35 21.19 19.84
CA GLN A 593 -9.93 22.56 20.13
C GLN A 593 -9.54 23.33 18.86
N MET A 594 -8.91 22.67 17.88
CA MET A 594 -8.61 23.27 16.57
C MET A 594 -9.91 23.64 15.83
N LEU A 595 -10.89 22.73 15.79
CA LEU A 595 -12.19 23.01 15.15
C LEU A 595 -12.97 24.14 15.85
N GLU A 596 -12.85 24.28 17.17
CA GLU A 596 -13.42 25.42 17.91
C GLU A 596 -12.72 26.74 17.56
N GLN A 597 -11.41 26.74 17.28
CA GLN A 597 -10.68 27.93 16.81
C GLN A 597 -11.09 28.31 15.38
N ASP A 598 -11.25 27.33 14.50
CA ASP A 598 -11.74 27.52 13.13
C ASP A 598 -13.14 28.14 13.14
N LYS A 599 -14.02 27.64 14.03
CA LYS A 599 -15.37 28.17 14.25
C LYS A 599 -15.35 29.65 14.65
N LEU A 600 -14.46 30.05 15.54
CA LEU A 600 -14.30 31.47 15.92
C LEU A 600 -13.88 32.35 14.73
N SER A 601 -13.18 31.76 13.77
CA SER A 601 -12.78 32.41 12.52
C SER A 601 -13.86 32.33 11.42
N GLY A 602 -15.06 31.82 11.75
CA GLY A 602 -16.17 31.62 10.83
C GLY A 602 -16.05 30.37 9.94
N GLN A 603 -15.03 29.55 10.13
CA GLN A 603 -14.82 28.32 9.37
C GLN A 603 -15.52 27.15 10.07
N ARG A 604 -16.39 26.45 9.34
CA ARG A 604 -17.17 25.31 9.85
C ARG A 604 -17.04 24.13 8.89
N PRO A 605 -15.91 23.41 8.89
CA PRO A 605 -15.62 22.38 7.88
C PRO A 605 -16.69 21.29 7.78
N TRP A 606 -17.34 20.95 8.89
CA TRP A 606 -18.43 19.98 8.94
C TRP A 606 -19.68 20.41 8.15
N ASP A 607 -19.90 21.71 7.87
CA ASP A 607 -21.06 22.16 7.10
C ASP A 607 -21.01 21.69 5.65
N ALA A 608 -19.81 21.57 5.07
CA ALA A 608 -19.62 21.01 3.73
C ALA A 608 -19.90 19.50 3.72
N HIS A 609 -19.31 18.76 4.67
CA HIS A 609 -19.53 17.32 4.84
C HIS A 609 -21.01 16.99 5.08
N LEU A 610 -21.70 17.78 5.90
CA LEU A 610 -23.13 17.60 6.16
C LEU A 610 -23.95 17.78 4.89
N ARG A 611 -23.74 18.88 4.14
CA ARG A 611 -24.45 19.11 2.88
C ARG A 611 -24.20 17.99 1.87
N ASN A 612 -22.95 17.56 1.73
CA ASN A 612 -22.58 16.49 0.80
C ASN A 612 -23.18 15.14 1.22
N GLY A 613 -23.12 14.79 2.50
CA GLY A 613 -23.69 13.56 3.04
C GLY A 613 -25.21 13.50 2.90
N LEU A 614 -25.90 14.62 3.16
CA LEU A 614 -27.35 14.73 2.94
C LEU A 614 -27.69 14.54 1.45
N ALA A 615 -26.96 15.21 0.55
CA ALA A 615 -27.16 15.07 -0.89
C ALA A 615 -26.90 13.63 -1.38
N ALA A 616 -25.82 12.99 -0.92
CA ALA A 616 -25.43 11.63 -1.30
C ALA A 616 -26.47 10.57 -0.91
N ARG A 617 -27.35 10.88 0.05
CA ARG A 617 -28.40 9.97 0.55
C ARG A 617 -29.81 10.48 0.32
N SER A 618 -29.96 11.52 -0.50
CA SER A 618 -31.24 12.15 -0.80
C SER A 618 -32.02 12.53 0.47
N LEU A 619 -31.30 12.98 1.50
CA LEU A 619 -31.87 13.47 2.76
C LEU A 619 -32.03 14.98 2.69
N THR A 620 -33.08 15.50 3.32
CA THR A 620 -33.32 16.93 3.44
C THR A 620 -33.09 17.39 4.88
N VAL A 621 -32.88 18.70 5.05
CA VAL A 621 -32.93 19.31 6.37
C VAL A 621 -34.37 19.17 6.90
N PRO A 622 -34.58 18.62 8.12
CA PRO A 622 -35.91 18.53 8.71
C PRO A 622 -36.58 19.90 8.83
N ASP A 623 -37.90 19.93 8.70
CA ASP A 623 -38.69 21.15 8.86
C ASP A 623 -38.59 21.66 10.30
N ALA A 624 -38.25 22.94 10.47
CA ALA A 624 -38.11 23.58 11.78
C ALA A 624 -39.38 23.52 12.64
N SER A 625 -40.57 23.41 12.03
CA SER A 625 -41.85 23.23 12.74
C SER A 625 -41.95 21.89 13.47
N THR A 626 -41.14 20.90 13.09
CA THR A 626 -41.08 19.58 13.75
C THR A 626 -40.08 19.56 14.93
N ASP A 627 -39.31 20.64 15.11
CA ASP A 627 -38.48 20.86 16.30
C ASP A 627 -39.36 21.39 17.45
N VAL A 628 -40.03 20.46 18.13
CA VAL A 628 -41.00 20.76 19.18
C VAL A 628 -40.45 20.39 20.56
N LEU A 629 -40.35 21.39 21.42
CA LEU A 629 -40.07 21.25 22.85
C LEU A 629 -41.32 21.57 23.67
N LEU A 630 -41.63 20.75 24.68
CA LEU A 630 -42.77 20.96 25.57
C LEU A 630 -42.32 21.37 26.98
N ASP A 631 -43.12 22.21 27.62
CA ASP A 631 -43.00 22.51 29.04
C ASP A 631 -43.56 21.37 29.93
N ALA A 632 -43.53 21.58 31.25
CA ALA A 632 -44.05 20.61 32.22
C ALA A 632 -45.57 20.40 32.15
N LYS A 633 -46.32 21.34 31.55
CA LYS A 633 -47.78 21.30 31.34
C LYS A 633 -48.16 20.87 29.92
N SER A 634 -47.19 20.43 29.12
CA SER A 634 -47.36 20.05 27.71
C SER A 634 -47.72 21.21 26.77
N GLY A 635 -47.47 22.45 27.19
CA GLY A 635 -47.47 23.61 26.31
C GLY A 635 -46.20 23.62 25.45
N GLN A 636 -46.32 23.96 24.16
CA GLN A 636 -45.17 24.12 23.29
C GLN A 636 -44.36 25.35 23.72
N MET A 637 -43.05 25.15 23.85
CA MET A 637 -42.09 26.21 24.16
C MET A 637 -41.44 26.71 22.89
N GLU A 638 -41.31 28.03 22.78
CA GLU A 638 -40.47 28.62 21.75
C GLU A 638 -38.99 28.41 22.08
N HIS A 639 -38.21 28.07 21.07
CA HIS A 639 -36.76 28.01 21.19
C HIS A 639 -36.20 29.43 21.30
N PRO A 640 -35.22 29.68 22.19
CA PRO A 640 -34.56 30.96 22.25
C PRO A 640 -33.85 31.30 20.94
N VAL A 641 -33.89 32.57 20.56
CA VAL A 641 -33.25 33.07 19.34
C VAL A 641 -31.74 33.11 19.55
N VAL A 642 -31.00 32.46 18.65
CA VAL A 642 -29.53 32.49 18.61
C VAL A 642 -29.08 32.85 17.19
N THR A 643 -28.00 33.62 17.08
CA THR A 643 -27.42 34.06 15.79
C THR A 643 -26.46 33.05 15.18
N GLU A 644 -26.05 32.03 15.95
CA GLU A 644 -25.15 30.98 15.48
C GLU A 644 -25.82 30.08 14.44
N ALA A 645 -25.11 29.81 13.34
CA ALA A 645 -25.59 28.93 12.29
C ALA A 645 -25.75 27.48 12.79
N ARG A 646 -26.77 26.78 12.28
CA ARG A 646 -27.08 25.40 12.65
C ARG A 646 -26.45 24.40 11.66
N PRO A 647 -26.10 23.18 12.09
CA PRO A 647 -26.24 22.64 13.44
C PRO A 647 -25.22 23.24 14.42
N ARG A 648 -25.63 23.62 15.64
CA ARG A 648 -24.68 24.12 16.64
C ARG A 648 -23.84 22.96 17.18
N VAL A 649 -22.61 23.25 17.55
CA VAL A 649 -21.69 22.27 18.13
C VAL A 649 -21.44 22.62 19.59
N PHE A 650 -21.62 21.64 20.48
CA PHE A 650 -21.48 21.80 21.93
C PHE A 650 -20.43 20.84 22.49
N LEU A 651 -19.49 21.38 23.27
CA LEU A 651 -18.52 20.58 24.01
C LEU A 651 -18.97 20.41 25.48
N SER A 652 -19.42 19.21 25.85
CA SER A 652 -20.12 18.98 27.13
C SER A 652 -19.93 17.56 27.66
N PRO A 653 -20.18 17.27 28.95
CA PRO A 653 -20.34 15.89 29.40
C PRO A 653 -21.57 15.26 28.72
N ILE A 654 -21.50 13.96 28.48
CA ILE A 654 -22.60 13.17 27.90
C ILE A 654 -23.04 12.13 28.95
N ALA A 655 -24.34 11.92 29.12
CA ALA A 655 -24.89 10.91 30.02
C ALA A 655 -25.15 9.60 29.26
N SER A 656 -24.76 8.47 29.85
CA SER A 656 -24.91 7.13 29.29
C SER A 656 -25.61 6.17 30.25
N ALA A 657 -26.44 5.27 29.73
CA ALA A 657 -27.05 4.18 30.49
C ALA A 657 -27.53 3.05 29.57
N ASN A 658 -27.90 1.90 30.15
CA ASN A 658 -28.57 0.81 29.42
C ASN A 658 -30.10 1.01 29.35
N VAL A 659 -30.60 2.26 29.50
CA VAL A 659 -32.02 2.60 29.48
C VAL A 659 -32.26 3.81 28.60
N VAL A 660 -33.18 3.70 27.64
CA VAL A 660 -33.66 4.84 26.83
C VAL A 660 -34.35 5.85 27.75
N GLN A 661 -33.85 7.09 27.80
CA GLN A 661 -34.46 8.14 28.62
C GLN A 661 -35.64 8.80 27.89
N GLY A 662 -36.83 8.69 28.48
CA GLY A 662 -38.06 9.28 27.95
C GLY A 662 -38.77 10.22 28.92
N ASP A 663 -38.27 10.37 30.15
CA ASP A 663 -38.81 11.29 31.14
C ASP A 663 -38.02 12.61 31.14
N PHE A 664 -38.67 13.67 30.67
CA PHE A 664 -38.10 15.01 30.64
C PHE A 664 -37.67 15.51 32.02
N ARG A 665 -38.30 15.05 33.12
CA ARG A 665 -37.91 15.43 34.48
C ARG A 665 -36.57 14.81 34.85
N LYS A 666 -36.37 13.53 34.49
CA LYS A 666 -35.09 12.86 34.71
C LYS A 666 -34.00 13.46 33.82
N ARG A 667 -34.30 13.80 32.57
CA ARG A 667 -33.41 14.56 31.67
C ARG A 667 -32.96 15.87 32.32
N ASP A 668 -33.90 16.67 32.83
CA ASP A 668 -33.61 17.94 33.47
C ASP A 668 -32.81 17.75 34.78
N GLN A 669 -33.09 16.70 35.55
CA GLN A 669 -32.28 16.33 36.70
C GLN A 669 -30.83 16.02 36.31
N LEU A 670 -30.61 15.27 35.22
CA LEU A 670 -29.27 14.95 34.71
C LEU A 670 -28.52 16.22 34.27
N ARG A 671 -29.22 17.16 33.60
CA ARG A 671 -28.69 18.49 33.27
C ARG A 671 -28.18 19.19 34.53
N ASP A 672 -29.02 19.27 35.55
CA ASP A 672 -28.73 20.10 36.71
C ASP A 672 -27.61 19.49 37.56
N GLN A 673 -27.59 18.15 37.67
CA GLN A 673 -26.61 17.37 38.42
C GLN A 673 -25.24 17.28 37.72
N PHE A 674 -25.21 16.89 36.45
CA PHE A 674 -23.98 16.56 35.73
C PHE A 674 -23.56 17.57 34.69
N LYS A 675 -24.42 18.56 34.40
CA LYS A 675 -24.24 19.53 33.32
C LYS A 675 -24.15 18.87 31.95
N VAL A 676 -24.83 17.74 31.77
CA VAL A 676 -24.87 17.02 30.48
C VAL A 676 -25.74 17.74 29.47
N LYS A 677 -25.37 17.61 28.18
CA LYS A 677 -26.13 18.17 27.04
C LYS A 677 -26.79 17.11 26.15
N ALA A 678 -26.39 15.85 26.33
CA ALA A 678 -26.92 14.72 25.59
C ALA A 678 -27.05 13.48 26.49
N VAL A 679 -28.02 12.62 26.17
CA VAL A 679 -28.24 11.31 26.81
C VAL A 679 -28.27 10.22 25.73
N GLU A 680 -27.46 9.18 25.91
CA GLU A 680 -27.27 8.07 24.96
C GLU A 680 -27.01 6.75 25.70
N MET A 681 -26.65 5.67 24.99
CA MET A 681 -26.64 4.33 25.57
C MET A 681 -25.32 3.53 25.43
N GLU A 682 -24.29 4.04 24.76
CA GLU A 682 -23.10 3.23 24.40
C GLU A 682 -21.75 3.84 24.82
N GLY A 683 -21.69 5.16 24.95
CA GLY A 683 -20.45 5.92 25.02
C GLY A 683 -19.63 5.59 26.26
N TYR A 684 -20.28 5.19 27.36
CA TYR A 684 -19.56 4.77 28.56
C TYR A 684 -18.89 3.40 28.37
N GLY A 685 -19.55 2.46 27.66
CA GLY A 685 -18.96 1.16 27.35
C GLY A 685 -17.68 1.28 26.51
N VAL A 686 -17.67 2.18 25.53
CA VAL A 686 -16.45 2.49 24.75
C VAL A 686 -15.37 3.14 25.62
N ALA A 687 -15.76 4.06 26.49
CA ALA A 687 -14.84 4.73 27.42
C ALA A 687 -14.15 3.75 28.38
N ASP A 688 -14.88 2.77 28.92
CA ASP A 688 -14.33 1.79 29.85
C ASP A 688 -13.42 0.77 29.12
N ALA A 689 -13.85 0.28 27.95
CA ALA A 689 -13.07 -0.67 27.16
C ALA A 689 -11.72 -0.08 26.68
N THR A 690 -11.70 1.19 26.27
CA THR A 690 -10.46 1.88 25.87
C THR A 690 -9.55 2.18 27.07
N TRP A 691 -10.13 2.61 28.20
CA TRP A 691 -9.39 2.83 29.44
C TRP A 691 -8.68 1.57 29.95
N GLU A 692 -9.34 0.41 29.88
CA GLU A 692 -8.73 -0.88 30.26
C GLU A 692 -7.62 -1.35 29.30
N TYR A 693 -7.67 -0.93 28.03
CA TYR A 693 -6.67 -1.31 27.02
C TYR A 693 -5.36 -0.50 27.11
N GLU A 694 -5.34 0.57 27.91
CA GLU A 694 -4.20 1.48 28.22
C GLU A 694 -3.62 2.26 27.02
N LYS A 695 -3.62 1.69 25.82
CA LYS A 695 -3.00 2.25 24.60
C LYS A 695 -3.96 3.01 23.69
N ALA A 696 -5.27 2.92 23.94
CA ALA A 696 -6.28 3.54 23.09
C ALA A 696 -7.04 4.64 23.84
N GLY A 697 -7.20 5.78 23.20
CA GLY A 697 -8.07 6.85 23.65
C GLY A 697 -9.49 6.73 23.10
N TYR A 698 -10.40 7.58 23.58
CA TYR A 698 -11.75 7.66 23.02
C TYR A 698 -12.30 9.08 22.93
N LEU A 699 -13.34 9.27 22.10
CA LEU A 699 -14.20 10.44 22.09
C LEU A 699 -15.63 10.04 21.72
N VAL A 700 -16.64 10.74 22.23
CA VAL A 700 -18.04 10.53 21.86
C VAL A 700 -18.57 11.75 21.11
N VAL A 701 -19.17 11.52 19.94
CA VAL A 701 -19.79 12.55 19.09
C VAL A 701 -21.23 12.14 18.80
N ARG A 702 -22.19 12.97 19.22
CA ARG A 702 -23.62 12.67 19.12
C ARG A 702 -24.41 13.76 18.44
N GLY A 703 -25.21 13.40 17.43
CA GLY A 703 -26.21 14.28 16.84
C GLY A 703 -27.54 14.16 17.59
N ILE A 704 -28.24 15.27 17.78
CA ILE A 704 -29.47 15.28 18.59
C ILE A 704 -30.70 14.92 17.76
N CYS A 705 -31.37 13.83 18.10
CA CYS A 705 -32.55 13.34 17.35
C CYS A 705 -33.88 13.44 18.11
N ASP A 706 -33.84 13.56 19.44
CA ASP A 706 -35.02 13.73 20.30
C ASP A 706 -34.70 14.61 21.52
N TYR A 707 -35.67 14.82 22.41
CA TYR A 707 -35.50 15.60 23.65
C TYR A 707 -35.64 14.77 24.93
N CYS A 708 -35.42 13.45 24.87
CA CYS A 708 -35.66 12.53 25.99
C CYS A 708 -37.06 12.70 26.62
N ASP A 709 -38.07 12.97 25.78
CA ASP A 709 -39.44 13.22 26.20
C ASP A 709 -40.38 12.39 25.33
N VAL A 710 -41.00 11.36 25.92
CA VAL A 710 -41.94 10.48 25.21
C VAL A 710 -43.11 11.24 24.58
N ARG A 711 -43.47 12.41 25.12
CA ARG A 711 -44.59 13.23 24.63
C ARG A 711 -44.30 13.80 23.25
N THR A 712 -43.04 14.11 22.93
CA THR A 712 -42.64 14.68 21.62
C THR A 712 -42.14 13.64 20.64
N LYS A 713 -41.97 12.39 21.08
CA LYS A 713 -41.35 11.32 20.27
C LYS A 713 -42.07 11.05 18.94
N HIS A 714 -43.39 11.21 18.89
CA HIS A 714 -44.18 11.03 17.66
C HIS A 714 -44.00 12.17 16.64
N LEU A 715 -43.53 13.35 17.08
CA LEU A 715 -43.19 14.50 16.24
C LEU A 715 -41.75 14.42 15.72
N GLN A 716 -40.90 13.70 16.45
CA GLN A 716 -39.47 13.51 16.17
C GLN A 716 -39.29 12.29 15.25
N THR A 717 -39.54 12.53 13.96
CA THR A 717 -39.59 11.49 12.92
C THR A 717 -38.23 10.83 12.67
N ASP A 718 -38.22 9.72 11.92
CA ASP A 718 -36.98 9.08 11.46
C ASP A 718 -36.10 10.01 10.59
N VAL A 719 -36.68 11.09 10.04
CA VAL A 719 -35.92 12.14 9.33
C VAL A 719 -34.95 12.84 10.27
N TRP A 720 -35.36 13.15 11.51
CA TRP A 720 -34.47 13.73 12.52
C TRP A 720 -33.34 12.78 12.91
N LYS A 721 -33.62 11.48 13.06
CA LYS A 721 -32.56 10.49 13.34
C LYS A 721 -31.52 10.44 12.24
N ARG A 722 -31.95 10.38 10.97
CA ARG A 722 -31.04 10.35 9.81
C ARG A 722 -30.26 11.65 9.66
N TYR A 723 -30.91 12.81 9.85
CA TYR A 723 -30.23 14.10 9.82
C TYR A 723 -29.20 14.22 10.96
N ALA A 724 -29.59 13.87 12.18
CA ALA A 724 -28.71 13.92 13.35
C ALA A 724 -27.51 12.98 13.20
N ALA A 725 -27.73 11.76 12.70
CA ALA A 725 -26.66 10.82 12.39
C ALA A 725 -25.68 11.40 11.36
N MET A 726 -26.20 12.03 10.30
CA MET A 726 -25.39 12.69 9.28
C MET A 726 -24.60 13.89 9.83
N ALA A 727 -25.20 14.69 10.72
CA ALA A 727 -24.54 15.81 11.37
C ALA A 727 -23.40 15.36 12.29
N ALA A 728 -23.61 14.30 13.07
CA ALA A 728 -22.56 13.68 13.88
C ALA A 728 -21.42 13.16 13.00
N ALA A 729 -21.75 12.42 11.94
CA ALA A 729 -20.78 11.84 11.03
C ALA A 729 -19.95 12.90 10.30
N ALA A 730 -20.59 13.98 9.84
CA ALA A 730 -19.93 15.12 9.22
C ALA A 730 -18.94 15.81 10.17
N TYR A 731 -19.28 15.91 11.45
CA TYR A 731 -18.36 16.42 12.47
C TYR A 731 -17.19 15.46 12.71
N VAL A 732 -17.43 14.15 12.82
CA VAL A 732 -16.36 13.14 12.96
C VAL A 732 -15.40 13.18 11.78
N CYS A 733 -15.91 13.33 10.55
CA CYS A 733 -15.07 13.51 9.36
C CYS A 733 -14.15 14.72 9.54
N ALA A 734 -14.72 15.91 9.76
CA ALA A 734 -13.96 17.14 9.98
C ALA A 734 -12.92 17.03 11.12
N LEU A 735 -13.28 16.32 12.19
CA LEU A 735 -12.39 16.08 13.33
C LEU A 735 -11.17 15.25 12.92
N ILE A 736 -11.37 14.15 12.21
CA ILE A 736 -10.29 13.27 11.73
C ILE A 736 -9.44 14.00 10.69
N GLU A 737 -10.05 14.76 9.78
CA GLU A 737 -9.32 15.58 8.80
C GLU A 737 -8.38 16.59 9.46
N ALA A 738 -8.80 17.19 10.59
CA ALA A 738 -8.01 18.15 11.35
C ALA A 738 -6.82 17.51 12.09
N MET A 739 -6.82 16.19 12.30
CA MET A 739 -5.70 15.46 12.90
C MET A 739 -4.57 15.26 11.89
N PRO A 740 -3.28 15.27 12.31
CA PRO A 740 -2.16 14.90 11.44
C PRO A 740 -2.31 13.48 10.91
N GLY A 741 -2.31 13.30 9.59
CA GLY A 741 -2.37 11.98 8.95
C GLY A 741 -1.02 11.27 8.98
N THR A 742 -1.04 9.94 8.89
CA THR A 742 0.19 9.16 8.69
C THR A 742 0.79 9.49 7.33
N GLN A 743 2.03 10.02 7.32
CA GLN A 743 2.87 10.02 6.13
C GLN A 743 3.36 8.58 5.95
N ARG A 744 2.89 7.86 4.93
CA ARG A 744 3.65 6.70 4.48
C ARG A 744 4.94 7.28 3.91
N ASN A 745 6.07 6.98 4.56
CA ASN A 745 7.40 7.45 4.15
C ASN A 745 7.51 7.28 2.62
N VAL A 746 7.53 8.45 1.99
CA VAL A 746 7.26 8.72 0.57
C VAL A 746 8.39 8.18 -0.29
#